data_AF-A0A1D2SIZ3-F1
#
_entry.id   AF-A0A1D2SIZ3-F1
#
_cell.length_a   1.000
_cell.length_b   1.000
_cell.length_c   1.000
_cell.angle_alpha   90.00
_cell.angle_beta   90.00
_cell.angle_gamma   90.00
#
_symmetry.space_group_name_H-M   'P 1'
#
loop_
_entity.id
_entity.type
_entity.pdbx_description
1 polymer ?
#
loop_
_entity_poly.entity_id
_entity_poly.type
_entity_poly.pdbx_seq_one_letter_code
_entity_poly.pdbx_strand_id
1 'polypeptide(L)'
;MHCVDKIVSRCRMDPTVRQIEAEKRMPDASRRKVAADSRHRNTKASVSSRTPSATTAKAAAKPSGTVTGKSSAPLTGKAAAKAAGQAVARATAKPTGQAAGAAAGAAKTEPRASARPHASRGATRPSTASAVGGLPTPPVHVSSERLREIQSEYVQRLGALMSGAPMPESRDRRFAGDAWKQGPFAWAAGFYQLNAEFMHKLAEAVEGDKQARNRIRFATQQWVDAMSPANFLATNPEAQQRLVETRGESLRAGMRNLLGDLNKGRISQTDESAFEVGRNVATSPGSVIYQNELIQVIQYAPSTPTVGSRPLLMVPPCINKFYILDLQPENSLVAYAVAQGHTVFMLSWRNVKADQGHLGWDDYIESGVIEAMRVVREISGQSRINVLGFCVGGTLLGTAAAVLAARGEQWIESMTLLTTFLDFSEPGVLGVFIDESFVAYRESTIGRGGLVHGRELAVTFNFLRPNDLVWNYVVSNYLKGEAPPAFDLLYWNADSTNLPGPMYSWYLRHTYLQNELREPGRLICCGVPVDLGEIDVPTYLYGSREDHIVPWHGAYESTQLLSGPLRFVLGASGHIAGVINPASKGRRSHWIGESLPEGADDWLAAATEHPGSWWPDWSKWLAGFAGERKPAPKQPGNAHYRPIEPAPGSYVKEKAD
;
A
#
# COMPACT_ATOMS: atom_id res chain seq x y z
N MET A 1 23.65 -28.79 -0.13
CA MET A 1 24.25 -28.54 -1.47
C MET A 1 23.33 -29.05 -2.57
N HIS A 2 23.45 -30.30 -3.06
CA HIS A 2 22.90 -30.79 -4.35
C HIS A 2 21.39 -30.58 -4.70
N CYS A 3 20.55 -30.12 -3.76
CA CYS A 3 19.17 -29.66 -4.03
C CYS A 3 19.11 -28.15 -4.37
N VAL A 4 19.94 -27.32 -3.71
CA VAL A 4 20.04 -25.87 -3.91
C VAL A 4 20.53 -25.56 -5.33
N ASP A 5 21.54 -26.29 -5.81
CA ASP A 5 22.09 -26.15 -7.15
C ASP A 5 21.03 -26.37 -8.25
N LYS A 6 20.07 -27.28 -8.00
CA LYS A 6 18.96 -27.58 -8.91
C LYS A 6 17.87 -26.49 -8.90
N ILE A 7 17.69 -25.78 -7.79
CA ILE A 7 16.81 -24.61 -7.70
C ILE A 7 17.42 -23.44 -8.49
N VAL A 8 18.68 -23.10 -8.20
CA VAL A 8 19.42 -22.02 -8.89
C VAL A 8 19.51 -22.27 -10.41
N SER A 9 19.73 -23.52 -10.83
CA SER A 9 19.72 -23.91 -12.25
C SER A 9 18.37 -23.65 -12.94
N ARG A 10 17.25 -23.96 -12.29
CA ARG A 10 15.89 -23.81 -12.87
C ARG A 10 15.43 -22.36 -13.00
N CYS A 11 16.00 -21.44 -12.21
CA CYS A 11 15.72 -19.99 -12.29
C CYS A 11 16.45 -19.28 -13.44
N ARG A 12 17.34 -19.96 -14.19
CA ARG A 12 18.15 -19.36 -15.27
C ARG A 12 17.63 -19.61 -16.70
N MET A 13 16.43 -20.17 -16.86
CA MET A 13 15.84 -20.45 -18.20
C MET A 13 14.79 -19.42 -18.60
N ASP A 14 14.91 -18.92 -19.83
CA ASP A 14 13.92 -18.09 -20.52
C ASP A 14 12.54 -18.78 -20.58
N PRO A 15 11.43 -18.11 -20.20
CA PRO A 15 10.09 -18.70 -20.22
C PRO A 15 9.64 -19.13 -21.62
N THR A 16 10.11 -18.48 -22.69
CA THR A 16 9.75 -18.74 -24.09
C THR A 16 10.17 -20.16 -24.53
N VAL A 17 11.30 -20.65 -24.02
CA VAL A 17 11.82 -21.99 -24.35
C VAL A 17 10.92 -23.09 -23.76
N ARG A 18 10.34 -22.87 -22.57
CA ARG A 18 9.51 -23.85 -21.88
C ARG A 18 8.23 -24.21 -22.64
N GLN A 19 7.69 -23.26 -23.41
CA GLN A 19 6.47 -23.46 -24.20
C GLN A 19 6.72 -24.38 -25.41
N ILE A 20 7.87 -24.21 -26.08
CA ILE A 20 8.25 -24.95 -27.30
C ILE A 20 8.55 -26.44 -27.03
N GLU A 21 9.04 -26.79 -25.83
CA GLU A 21 9.25 -28.19 -25.45
C GLU A 21 7.95 -28.92 -25.05
N ALA A 22 6.96 -28.19 -24.50
CA ALA A 22 5.69 -28.76 -24.07
C ALA A 22 4.81 -29.19 -25.26
N GLU A 23 4.72 -28.36 -26.30
CA GLU A 23 3.88 -28.62 -27.48
C GLU A 23 4.32 -29.85 -28.29
N LYS A 24 5.60 -30.22 -28.22
CA LYS A 24 6.17 -31.37 -28.96
C LYS A 24 5.86 -32.75 -28.38
N ARG A 25 5.06 -32.86 -27.31
CA ARG A 25 4.88 -34.12 -26.55
C ARG A 25 3.44 -34.65 -26.39
N MET A 26 2.43 -34.07 -27.05
CA MET A 26 1.04 -34.56 -26.94
C MET A 26 0.58 -35.37 -28.18
N PRO A 27 -0.07 -36.55 -28.01
CA PRO A 27 -0.55 -37.38 -29.12
C PRO A 27 -1.93 -36.94 -29.68
N ASP A 28 -2.18 -37.26 -30.95
CA ASP A 28 -3.17 -36.61 -31.84
C ASP A 28 -4.66 -37.01 -31.62
N ALA A 29 -5.02 -37.55 -30.44
CA ALA A 29 -6.34 -38.18 -30.22
C ALA A 29 -7.48 -37.20 -29.85
N SER A 30 -7.18 -35.98 -29.42
CA SER A 30 -8.16 -35.05 -28.81
C SER A 30 -8.85 -34.08 -29.77
N ARG A 31 -8.39 -33.97 -31.02
CA ARG A 31 -8.82 -32.93 -31.98
C ARG A 31 -10.22 -33.12 -32.61
N ARG A 32 -10.99 -34.14 -32.23
CA ARG A 32 -12.30 -34.46 -32.85
C ARG A 32 -13.41 -34.80 -31.84
N LYS A 33 -13.91 -33.82 -31.07
CA LYS A 33 -15.23 -33.96 -30.39
C LYS A 33 -15.99 -32.68 -30.00
N VAL A 34 -15.60 -31.50 -30.47
CA VAL A 34 -16.32 -30.22 -30.18
C VAL A 34 -16.73 -29.53 -31.49
N ALA A 35 -17.55 -30.22 -32.29
CA ALA A 35 -18.05 -29.71 -33.58
C ALA A 35 -19.43 -30.27 -33.98
N ALA A 36 -20.20 -30.84 -33.04
CA ALA A 36 -21.57 -31.28 -33.26
C ALA A 36 -22.32 -31.42 -31.91
N ASP A 37 -23.08 -30.39 -31.52
CA ASP A 37 -24.54 -30.54 -31.53
C ASP A 37 -25.24 -29.17 -31.53
N SER A 38 -26.46 -29.07 -32.05
CA SER A 38 -27.11 -27.76 -32.20
C SER A 38 -28.64 -27.77 -32.26
N ARG A 39 -29.23 -26.76 -31.60
CA ARG A 39 -30.57 -26.16 -31.83
C ARG A 39 -31.82 -26.99 -31.47
N HIS A 40 -32.78 -26.30 -30.85
CA HIS A 40 -34.22 -26.63 -30.73
C HIS A 40 -34.58 -27.91 -29.93
N ARG A 41 -35.51 -27.84 -28.97
CA ARG A 41 -36.91 -27.44 -29.17
C ARG A 41 -37.53 -26.71 -27.97
N ASN A 42 -38.73 -26.17 -28.20
CA ASN A 42 -39.56 -25.43 -27.24
C ASN A 42 -41.03 -25.87 -27.43
N THR A 43 -41.68 -26.38 -26.38
CA THR A 43 -43.12 -26.69 -26.38
C THR A 43 -43.68 -26.65 -24.95
N LYS A 44 -44.92 -26.17 -24.80
CA LYS A 44 -45.64 -26.07 -23.52
C LYS A 44 -46.41 -27.35 -23.19
N ALA A 45 -46.66 -27.58 -21.91
CA ALA A 45 -47.84 -28.27 -21.41
C ALA A 45 -48.32 -27.58 -20.10
N SER A 46 -49.61 -27.70 -19.78
CA SER A 46 -50.26 -27.05 -18.63
C SER A 46 -51.41 -27.93 -18.09
N VAL A 47 -52.23 -27.41 -17.16
CA VAL A 47 -53.39 -28.06 -16.46
C VAL A 47 -53.00 -28.91 -15.23
N SER A 48 -53.71 -28.89 -14.09
CA SER A 48 -54.48 -27.81 -13.44
C SER A 48 -54.78 -28.12 -11.96
N SER A 49 -54.81 -27.07 -11.12
CA SER A 49 -55.61 -26.87 -9.89
C SER A 49 -56.24 -28.05 -9.12
N ARG A 50 -55.95 -28.15 -7.81
CA ARG A 50 -56.98 -28.23 -6.75
C ARG A 50 -56.47 -27.80 -5.36
N THR A 51 -57.36 -27.19 -4.59
CA THR A 51 -57.19 -26.58 -3.24
C THR A 51 -58.59 -26.53 -2.59
N PRO A 52 -58.75 -26.13 -1.31
CA PRO A 52 -57.89 -26.28 -0.12
C PRO A 52 -58.67 -26.92 1.06
N SER A 53 -58.10 -26.95 2.28
CA SER A 53 -58.90 -26.95 3.52
C SER A 53 -58.17 -26.27 4.68
N ALA A 54 -58.91 -25.58 5.55
CA ALA A 54 -58.50 -25.18 6.90
C ALA A 54 -58.74 -26.37 7.89
N THR A 55 -58.57 -26.32 9.22
CA THR A 55 -58.60 -25.25 10.26
C THR A 55 -57.76 -25.78 11.46
N THR A 56 -57.46 -25.13 12.60
CA THR A 56 -58.16 -24.11 13.44
C THR A 56 -57.14 -23.40 14.37
N ALA A 57 -57.56 -22.37 15.12
CA ALA A 57 -56.67 -21.52 15.95
C ALA A 57 -57.23 -21.17 17.35
N LYS A 58 -56.37 -20.62 18.23
CA LYS A 58 -56.62 -19.74 19.40
C LYS A 58 -55.26 -19.12 19.80
N ALA A 59 -55.04 -17.82 20.08
CA ALA A 59 -55.80 -16.75 20.77
C ALA A 59 -55.79 -16.89 22.31
N ALA A 60 -55.59 -15.85 23.14
CA ALA A 60 -55.46 -14.39 22.91
C ALA A 60 -54.26 -13.82 23.77
N ALA A 61 -54.07 -12.55 24.18
CA ALA A 61 -54.86 -11.30 24.21
C ALA A 61 -53.97 -10.03 24.32
N LYS A 62 -54.52 -8.91 24.84
CA LYS A 62 -53.85 -7.71 25.41
C LYS A 62 -54.58 -7.30 26.72
N PRO A 63 -54.19 -6.23 27.44
CA PRO A 63 -54.79 -4.90 27.15
C PRO A 63 -53.79 -3.71 27.32
N SER A 64 -53.83 -2.70 26.43
CA SER A 64 -54.28 -1.29 26.67
C SER A 64 -53.26 -0.34 27.36
N GLY A 65 -53.23 0.98 27.11
CA GLY A 65 -54.25 1.82 26.45
C GLY A 65 -53.72 3.02 25.63
N THR A 66 -54.46 4.12 25.63
CA THR A 66 -54.50 5.16 24.57
C THR A 66 -53.92 6.53 24.97
N VAL A 67 -53.55 7.35 23.97
CA VAL A 67 -54.00 8.75 23.81
C VAL A 67 -53.82 9.21 22.34
N THR A 68 -54.41 10.35 21.96
CA THR A 68 -54.77 10.77 20.58
C THR A 68 -53.89 11.85 19.95
N GLY A 69 -53.76 11.86 18.61
CA GLY A 69 -53.20 13.00 17.86
C GLY A 69 -53.33 12.91 16.32
N LYS A 70 -54.25 13.69 15.73
CA LYS A 70 -54.39 13.98 14.28
C LYS A 70 -53.77 15.37 13.99
N SER A 71 -53.51 15.86 12.77
CA SER A 71 -53.32 15.31 11.40
C SER A 71 -53.22 16.50 10.43
N SER A 72 -52.28 16.52 9.48
CA SER A 72 -52.46 17.12 8.12
C SER A 72 -51.17 16.99 7.29
N ALA A 73 -51.30 17.11 5.97
CA ALA A 73 -50.21 16.99 5.00
C ALA A 73 -50.33 18.07 3.89
N PRO A 74 -49.96 17.84 2.61
CA PRO A 74 -48.81 18.52 2.01
C PRO A 74 -49.19 19.59 0.98
N LEU A 75 -48.20 20.40 0.59
CA LEU A 75 -48.28 21.26 -0.59
C LEU A 75 -47.42 20.74 -1.74
N THR A 76 -47.89 20.96 -2.96
CA THR A 76 -47.21 20.60 -4.21
C THR A 76 -47.08 21.83 -5.11
N GLY A 77 -46.04 21.87 -5.94
CA GLY A 77 -45.79 22.93 -6.92
C GLY A 77 -44.99 22.37 -8.09
N LYS A 78 -45.34 22.76 -9.32
CA LYS A 78 -44.77 22.25 -10.58
C LYS A 78 -44.37 23.41 -11.51
N ALA A 79 -43.67 23.04 -12.58
CA ALA A 79 -43.49 23.79 -13.85
C ALA A 79 -42.47 24.96 -13.82
N ALA A 80 -41.81 25.30 -14.94
CA ALA A 80 -41.64 24.54 -16.19
C ALA A 80 -40.35 24.97 -16.94
N ALA A 81 -40.01 24.22 -18.00
CA ALA A 81 -38.81 24.39 -18.81
C ALA A 81 -38.80 25.64 -19.72
N LYS A 82 -37.61 26.01 -20.21
CA LYS A 82 -37.43 26.51 -21.58
C LYS A 82 -36.10 26.03 -22.16
N ALA A 83 -36.06 25.77 -23.46
CA ALA A 83 -34.87 25.32 -24.19
C ALA A 83 -34.70 26.10 -25.51
N ALA A 84 -33.46 26.47 -25.80
CA ALA A 84 -32.91 26.91 -27.10
C ALA A 84 -31.38 27.00 -26.94
N GLY A 85 -30.53 26.80 -27.96
CA GLY A 85 -30.82 26.32 -29.31
C GLY A 85 -29.77 26.82 -30.32
N GLN A 86 -29.17 25.89 -31.09
CA GLN A 86 -28.23 26.13 -32.21
C GLN A 86 -26.85 26.73 -31.86
N ALA A 87 -25.86 26.77 -32.78
CA ALA A 87 -25.23 25.70 -33.59
C ALA A 87 -24.05 26.29 -34.42
N VAL A 88 -23.11 25.44 -34.89
CA VAL A 88 -22.03 25.79 -35.87
C VAL A 88 -20.95 26.72 -35.23
N ALA A 89 -19.66 26.74 -35.56
CA ALA A 89 -18.96 26.30 -36.77
C ALA A 89 -17.63 25.55 -36.53
N ARG A 90 -17.14 24.93 -37.61
CA ARG A 90 -15.85 24.22 -37.73
C ARG A 90 -14.99 24.98 -38.74
N ALA A 91 -13.81 25.48 -38.34
CA ALA A 91 -12.90 26.18 -39.24
C ALA A 91 -11.43 25.81 -38.96
N THR A 92 -10.70 25.48 -40.03
CA THR A 92 -9.27 25.14 -40.01
C THR A 92 -8.51 26.04 -40.98
N ALA A 93 -7.42 26.70 -40.54
CA ALA A 93 -6.22 26.90 -41.37
C ALA A 93 -5.08 27.61 -40.60
N LYS A 94 -3.86 27.09 -40.82
CA LYS A 94 -2.54 27.75 -40.96
C LYS A 94 -2.38 29.24 -40.61
N PRO A 95 -1.15 29.59 -40.19
CA PRO A 95 -0.27 30.34 -41.10
C PRO A 95 0.91 29.51 -41.63
N THR A 96 1.48 29.97 -42.74
CA THR A 96 2.75 29.49 -43.32
C THR A 96 3.72 30.66 -43.46
N GLY A 97 4.99 30.46 -43.10
CA GLY A 97 6.08 31.40 -43.36
C GLY A 97 7.39 30.63 -43.54
N GLN A 98 8.21 31.01 -44.53
CA GLN A 98 9.43 30.29 -44.93
C GLN A 98 10.67 31.20 -44.85
N ALA A 99 11.77 30.67 -44.31
CA ALA A 99 13.17 30.90 -44.70
C ALA A 99 14.01 29.88 -43.88
N ALA A 100 14.88 29.00 -44.41
CA ALA A 100 16.02 29.19 -45.32
C ALA A 100 17.17 30.00 -44.66
N GLY A 101 18.38 29.46 -44.48
CA GLY A 101 18.90 28.10 -44.71
C GLY A 101 20.45 28.06 -44.75
N ALA A 102 21.04 26.87 -44.94
CA ALA A 102 22.48 26.63 -45.23
C ALA A 102 23.50 27.04 -44.13
N ALA A 103 24.75 26.55 -44.07
CA ALA A 103 25.37 25.34 -44.65
C ALA A 103 26.64 24.93 -43.83
N ALA A 104 27.30 23.84 -44.23
CA ALA A 104 28.41 23.19 -43.52
C ALA A 104 29.74 23.97 -43.46
N GLY A 105 30.60 23.59 -42.51
CA GLY A 105 32.03 23.92 -42.48
C GLY A 105 32.83 22.85 -41.72
N ALA A 106 33.95 22.37 -42.29
CA ALA A 106 34.75 21.27 -41.72
C ALA A 106 36.26 21.42 -41.97
N ALA A 107 37.08 21.14 -40.95
CA ALA A 107 38.54 21.00 -40.97
C ALA A 107 38.96 20.13 -39.77
N LYS A 108 39.58 18.94 -39.93
CA LYS A 108 40.94 18.58 -40.39
C LYS A 108 42.01 18.62 -39.28
N THR A 109 42.51 17.45 -38.88
CA THR A 109 43.95 17.19 -38.59
C THR A 109 44.28 15.69 -38.64
N GLU A 110 45.49 15.38 -39.13
CA GLU A 110 46.16 14.07 -39.29
C GLU A 110 47.67 14.41 -39.59
N PRO A 111 48.66 13.48 -39.74
CA PRO A 111 48.70 12.02 -39.53
C PRO A 111 50.00 11.52 -38.81
N ARG A 112 50.35 10.22 -39.00
CA ARG A 112 51.65 9.49 -38.77
C ARG A 112 51.85 8.78 -37.42
N ALA A 113 52.63 7.67 -37.33
CA ALA A 113 53.02 6.67 -38.34
C ALA A 113 53.62 5.37 -37.74
N SER A 114 53.06 4.22 -38.13
CA SER A 114 53.68 2.90 -38.42
C SER A 114 55.00 2.41 -37.78
N ALA A 115 54.95 1.22 -37.16
CA ALA A 115 56.00 0.18 -37.26
C ALA A 115 55.45 -1.25 -37.02
N ARG A 116 56.02 -2.25 -37.71
CA ARG A 116 55.95 -3.71 -37.45
C ARG A 116 57.33 -4.31 -37.78
N PRO A 117 57.70 -5.48 -37.24
CA PRO A 117 57.69 -6.68 -38.11
C PRO A 117 57.24 -7.99 -37.43
N HIS A 118 57.20 -9.04 -38.27
CA HIS A 118 57.04 -10.49 -38.11
C HIS A 118 57.28 -11.21 -36.76
N ALA A 119 56.89 -12.49 -36.57
CA ALA A 119 55.77 -13.34 -37.07
C ALA A 119 55.95 -14.80 -36.58
N SER A 120 54.88 -15.46 -36.11
CA SER A 120 54.79 -16.93 -36.06
C SER A 120 53.34 -17.42 -36.00
N ARG A 121 53.07 -18.66 -36.43
CA ARG A 121 51.73 -19.27 -36.49
C ARG A 121 51.35 -19.93 -35.17
N GLY A 122 50.14 -19.66 -34.68
CA GLY A 122 49.46 -20.44 -33.65
C GLY A 122 47.94 -20.28 -33.83
N ALA A 123 47.23 -21.35 -34.18
CA ALA A 123 45.84 -21.28 -34.62
C ALA A 123 44.86 -21.81 -33.56
N THR A 124 44.36 -20.92 -32.71
CA THR A 124 43.23 -21.18 -31.80
C THR A 124 42.19 -20.08 -31.96
N ARG A 125 40.94 -20.46 -32.23
CA ARG A 125 39.80 -19.52 -32.37
C ARG A 125 39.33 -19.11 -30.97
N PRO A 126 39.39 -17.83 -30.56
CA PRO A 126 38.71 -17.40 -29.35
C PRO A 126 37.19 -17.44 -29.58
N SER A 127 36.45 -18.22 -28.81
CA SER A 127 34.99 -18.16 -28.81
C SER A 127 34.54 -16.93 -28.03
N THR A 128 33.87 -15.99 -28.71
CA THR A 128 33.23 -14.83 -28.09
C THR A 128 32.01 -15.25 -27.27
N ALA A 129 32.26 -15.73 -26.05
CA ALA A 129 31.25 -15.92 -25.02
C ALA A 129 31.26 -14.68 -24.11
N SER A 130 30.19 -13.89 -24.16
CA SER A 130 30.09 -12.63 -23.41
C SER A 130 30.20 -12.87 -21.90
N ALA A 131 31.06 -12.10 -21.24
CA ALA A 131 31.13 -12.05 -19.79
C ALA A 131 29.91 -11.31 -19.21
N VAL A 132 28.79 -12.01 -19.07
CA VAL A 132 27.70 -11.58 -18.18
C VAL A 132 28.21 -11.78 -16.75
N GLY A 133 28.73 -10.71 -16.16
CA GLY A 133 29.28 -10.70 -14.81
C GLY A 133 28.18 -10.95 -13.78
N GLY A 134 28.00 -12.21 -13.38
CA GLY A 134 27.24 -12.52 -12.18
C GLY A 134 27.99 -11.99 -10.96
N LEU A 135 27.36 -11.06 -10.22
CA LEU A 135 27.92 -10.55 -8.97
C LEU A 135 28.23 -11.71 -8.01
N PRO A 136 29.36 -11.68 -7.29
CA PRO A 136 29.65 -12.69 -6.28
C PRO A 136 28.64 -12.54 -5.15
N THR A 137 27.72 -13.49 -5.01
CA THR A 137 26.86 -13.59 -3.83
C THR A 137 27.76 -13.75 -2.60
N PRO A 138 27.62 -12.91 -1.56
CA PRO A 138 28.43 -13.05 -0.35
C PRO A 138 28.25 -14.44 0.24
N PRO A 139 29.32 -15.07 0.77
CA PRO A 139 29.27 -16.45 1.22
C PRO A 139 28.38 -16.57 2.46
N VAL A 140 27.19 -17.13 2.25
CA VAL A 140 26.25 -17.46 3.32
C VAL A 140 26.65 -18.78 3.96
N HIS A 141 26.69 -18.79 5.29
CA HIS A 141 27.04 -19.95 6.09
C HIS A 141 25.93 -20.28 7.10
N VAL A 142 25.99 -21.49 7.66
CA VAL A 142 25.16 -21.93 8.79
C VAL A 142 26.11 -22.72 9.67
N SER A 143 26.27 -22.34 10.94
CA SER A 143 27.14 -23.09 11.85
C SER A 143 26.75 -24.57 11.95
N SER A 144 27.75 -25.44 11.93
CA SER A 144 27.54 -26.90 11.86
C SER A 144 26.90 -27.48 13.11
N GLU A 145 27.00 -26.78 14.23
CA GLU A 145 26.30 -27.05 15.49
C GLU A 145 24.81 -26.71 15.36
N ARG A 146 24.46 -25.46 15.02
CA ARG A 146 23.07 -25.02 14.84
C ARG A 146 22.32 -25.83 13.78
N LEU A 147 23.01 -26.22 12.71
CA LEU A 147 22.45 -27.10 11.69
C LEU A 147 22.09 -28.49 12.25
N ARG A 148 22.93 -29.06 13.14
CA ARG A 148 22.66 -30.34 13.81
C ARG A 148 21.51 -30.24 14.80
N GLU A 149 21.42 -29.14 15.56
CA GLU A 149 20.28 -28.88 16.47
C GLU A 149 18.95 -28.90 15.71
N ILE A 150 18.85 -28.10 14.64
CA ILE A 150 17.62 -27.97 13.84
C ILE A 150 17.27 -29.29 13.14
N GLN A 151 18.26 -30.06 12.68
CA GLN A 151 18.03 -31.40 12.13
C GLN A 151 17.60 -32.42 13.19
N SER A 152 18.19 -32.39 14.38
CA SER A 152 17.83 -33.25 15.52
C SER A 152 16.38 -33.03 15.94
N GLU A 153 16.00 -31.76 16.16
CA GLU A 153 14.63 -31.37 16.54
C GLU A 153 13.61 -31.80 15.48
N TYR A 154 13.92 -31.58 14.19
CA TYR A 154 13.05 -32.00 13.09
C TYR A 154 12.88 -33.52 13.03
N VAL A 155 13.96 -34.30 13.17
CA VAL A 155 13.88 -35.78 13.17
C VAL A 155 13.09 -36.29 14.38
N GLN A 156 13.29 -35.71 15.57
CA GLN A 156 12.53 -36.05 16.77
C GLN A 156 11.03 -35.77 16.61
N ARG A 157 10.67 -34.58 16.11
CA ARG A 157 9.27 -34.16 15.91
C ARG A 157 8.60 -34.90 14.76
N LEU A 158 9.34 -35.22 13.69
CA LEU A 158 8.86 -36.08 12.61
C LEU A 158 8.62 -37.51 13.12
N GLY A 159 9.49 -38.04 13.98
CA GLY A 159 9.29 -39.32 14.65
C GLY A 159 8.00 -39.35 15.47
N ALA A 160 7.76 -38.32 16.29
CA ALA A 160 6.53 -38.19 17.08
C ALA A 160 5.26 -38.10 16.21
N LEU A 161 5.31 -37.34 15.11
CA LEU A 161 4.22 -37.26 14.13
C LEU A 161 3.96 -38.61 13.46
N MET A 162 5.01 -39.33 13.06
CA MET A 162 4.89 -40.67 12.45
C MET A 162 4.40 -41.73 13.44
N SER A 163 4.63 -41.55 14.75
CA SER A 163 4.06 -42.40 15.80
C SER A 163 2.62 -42.02 16.21
N GLY A 164 1.99 -41.06 15.53
CA GLY A 164 0.62 -40.65 15.82
C GLY A 164 0.45 -39.82 17.10
N ALA A 165 1.49 -39.13 17.56
CA ALA A 165 1.37 -38.19 18.68
C ALA A 165 0.39 -37.05 18.33
N PRO A 166 -0.38 -36.51 19.31
CA PRO A 166 -1.26 -35.38 19.06
C PRO A 166 -0.46 -34.17 18.59
N MET A 167 -0.95 -33.53 17.52
CA MET A 167 -0.30 -32.36 16.96
C MET A 167 -0.50 -31.15 17.88
N PRO A 168 0.55 -30.35 18.17
CA PRO A 168 0.37 -29.04 18.79
C PRO A 168 -0.61 -28.18 17.97
N GLU A 169 -1.39 -27.32 18.65
CA GLU A 169 -2.38 -26.48 17.99
C GLU A 169 -1.74 -25.51 17.00
N SER A 170 -2.32 -25.43 15.81
CA SER A 170 -1.88 -24.51 14.76
C SER A 170 -2.10 -23.06 15.16
N ARG A 171 -1.00 -22.29 15.23
CA ARG A 171 -1.08 -20.81 15.25
C ARG A 171 -1.45 -20.22 13.89
N ASP A 172 -1.29 -20.99 12.80
CA ASP A 172 -1.73 -20.60 11.47
C ASP A 172 -3.26 -20.77 11.33
N ARG A 173 -3.94 -19.65 11.09
CA ARG A 173 -5.40 -19.56 11.00
C ARG A 173 -5.98 -20.32 9.81
N ARG A 174 -5.17 -20.66 8.79
CA ARG A 174 -5.59 -21.49 7.63
C ARG A 174 -6.06 -22.89 8.03
N PHE A 175 -5.67 -23.37 9.21
CA PHE A 175 -5.98 -24.70 9.73
C PHE A 175 -6.91 -24.68 10.96
N ALA A 176 -7.61 -23.57 11.21
CA ALA A 176 -8.42 -23.39 12.43
C ALA A 176 -9.76 -24.14 12.41
N GLY A 177 -10.33 -24.39 11.23
CA GLY A 177 -11.62 -25.09 11.07
C GLY A 177 -11.55 -26.57 11.42
N ASP A 178 -12.65 -27.14 11.92
CA ASP A 178 -12.68 -28.53 12.42
C ASP A 178 -12.38 -29.58 11.34
N ALA A 179 -12.61 -29.25 10.07
CA ALA A 179 -12.24 -30.05 8.92
C ALA A 179 -10.74 -30.36 8.81
N TRP A 180 -9.88 -29.52 9.41
CA TRP A 180 -8.43 -29.72 9.49
C TRP A 180 -7.97 -30.53 10.71
N LYS A 181 -8.86 -30.80 11.67
CA LYS A 181 -8.50 -31.43 12.96
C LYS A 181 -8.57 -32.95 12.95
N GLN A 182 -8.97 -33.56 11.82
CA GLN A 182 -9.21 -35.00 11.72
C GLN A 182 -8.65 -35.61 10.42
N GLY A 183 -8.36 -36.91 10.46
CA GLY A 183 -8.02 -37.72 9.28
C GLY A 183 -6.75 -37.28 8.54
N PRO A 184 -6.65 -37.51 7.21
CA PRO A 184 -5.43 -37.22 6.45
C PRO A 184 -5.13 -35.71 6.34
N PHE A 185 -6.14 -34.84 6.51
CA PHE A 185 -5.96 -33.39 6.45
C PHE A 185 -5.23 -32.84 7.67
N ALA A 186 -5.47 -33.41 8.86
CA ALA A 186 -4.70 -33.10 10.07
C ALA A 186 -3.22 -33.47 9.90
N TRP A 187 -2.94 -34.66 9.35
CA TRP A 187 -1.57 -35.09 9.07
C TRP A 187 -0.90 -34.20 8.00
N ALA A 188 -1.62 -33.81 6.94
CA ALA A 188 -1.10 -32.91 5.91
C ALA A 188 -0.80 -31.49 6.44
N ALA A 189 -1.70 -30.90 7.23
CA ALA A 189 -1.49 -29.60 7.87
C ALA A 189 -0.33 -29.64 8.88
N GLY A 190 -0.27 -30.70 9.67
CA GLY A 190 0.79 -30.94 10.65
C GLY A 190 2.18 -31.16 10.04
N PHE A 191 2.27 -32.00 9.01
CA PHE A 191 3.50 -32.22 8.25
C PHE A 191 3.95 -30.93 7.55
N TYR A 192 3.01 -30.14 7.00
CA TYR A 192 3.30 -28.81 6.46
C TYR A 192 3.87 -27.88 7.53
N GLN A 193 3.24 -27.77 8.70
CA GLN A 193 3.70 -26.90 9.79
C GLN A 193 5.11 -27.28 10.28
N LEU A 194 5.40 -28.57 10.43
CA LEU A 194 6.73 -29.05 10.82
C LEU A 194 7.81 -28.69 9.78
N ASN A 195 7.50 -28.85 8.48
CA ASN A 195 8.43 -28.48 7.40
C ASN A 195 8.58 -26.97 7.26
N ALA A 196 7.50 -26.19 7.45
CA ALA A 196 7.52 -24.73 7.48
C ALA A 196 8.46 -24.22 8.59
N GLU A 197 8.25 -24.67 9.83
CA GLU A 197 9.06 -24.26 10.97
C GLU A 197 10.54 -24.65 10.81
N PHE A 198 10.83 -25.84 10.26
CA PHE A 198 12.19 -26.26 9.92
C PHE A 198 12.84 -25.36 8.86
N MET A 199 12.12 -25.04 7.79
CA MET A 199 12.60 -24.14 6.73
C MET A 199 12.83 -22.72 7.26
N HIS A 200 11.95 -22.21 8.13
CA HIS A 200 12.17 -20.94 8.82
C HIS A 200 13.43 -21.00 9.70
N LYS A 201 13.55 -21.98 10.61
CA LYS A 201 14.73 -22.15 11.48
C LYS A 201 16.04 -22.23 10.69
N LEU A 202 16.07 -22.89 9.54
CA LEU A 202 17.22 -22.89 8.63
C LEU A 202 17.52 -21.51 8.03
N ALA A 203 16.49 -20.73 7.66
CA ALA A 203 16.64 -19.37 7.16
C ALA A 203 17.00 -18.35 8.26
N GLU A 204 16.73 -18.65 9.53
CA GLU A 204 17.17 -17.84 10.68
C GLU A 204 18.59 -18.17 11.12
N ALA A 205 19.01 -19.44 11.01
CA ALA A 205 20.38 -19.90 11.28
C ALA A 205 21.38 -19.54 10.17
N VAL A 206 20.94 -18.81 9.14
CA VAL A 206 21.77 -18.32 8.04
C VAL A 206 22.57 -17.10 8.50
N GLU A 207 23.89 -17.26 8.52
CA GLU A 207 24.90 -16.27 8.89
C GLU A 207 25.46 -15.59 7.62
N GLY A 208 25.74 -14.29 7.72
CA GLY A 208 26.23 -13.46 6.60
C GLY A 208 25.63 -12.05 6.61
N ASP A 209 25.77 -11.35 5.48
CA ASP A 209 25.24 -10.00 5.26
C ASP A 209 23.74 -9.88 5.62
N LYS A 210 23.36 -8.76 6.22
CA LYS A 210 21.98 -8.45 6.65
C LYS A 210 21.00 -8.46 5.48
N GLN A 211 21.34 -7.90 4.32
CA GLN A 211 20.44 -7.89 3.16
C GLN A 211 20.28 -9.32 2.59
N ALA A 212 21.35 -10.10 2.51
CA ALA A 212 21.34 -11.50 2.10
C ALA A 212 20.50 -12.38 3.05
N ARG A 213 20.63 -12.19 4.37
CA ARG A 213 19.81 -12.88 5.39
C ARG A 213 18.32 -12.53 5.22
N ASN A 214 17.99 -11.26 5.04
CA ASN A 214 16.60 -10.82 4.82
C ASN A 214 16.04 -11.34 3.49
N ARG A 215 16.84 -11.36 2.41
CA ARG A 215 16.51 -11.98 1.12
C ARG A 215 16.17 -13.46 1.26
N ILE A 216 16.96 -14.23 2.03
CA ILE A 216 16.73 -15.65 2.28
C ILE A 216 15.49 -15.89 3.17
N ARG A 217 15.34 -15.14 4.27
CA ARG A 217 14.16 -15.19 5.16
C ARG A 217 12.87 -14.93 4.37
N PHE A 218 12.84 -13.88 3.56
CA PHE A 218 11.69 -13.54 2.71
C PHE A 218 11.41 -14.60 1.64
N ALA A 219 12.43 -15.04 0.90
CA ALA A 219 12.25 -16.06 -0.14
C ALA A 219 11.71 -17.38 0.44
N THR A 220 12.21 -17.81 1.59
CA THR A 220 11.69 -18.97 2.33
C THR A 220 10.23 -18.76 2.74
N GLN A 221 9.85 -17.59 3.25
CA GLN A 221 8.46 -17.27 3.61
C GLN A 221 7.52 -17.42 2.41
N GLN A 222 7.86 -16.83 1.26
CA GLN A 222 7.06 -16.93 0.03
C GLN A 222 6.90 -18.38 -0.44
N TRP A 223 7.97 -19.19 -0.37
CA TRP A 223 7.94 -20.60 -0.75
C TRP A 223 7.08 -21.45 0.20
N VAL A 224 7.26 -21.30 1.51
CA VAL A 224 6.45 -21.96 2.53
C VAL A 224 4.97 -21.63 2.31
N ASP A 225 4.64 -20.34 2.20
CA ASP A 225 3.27 -19.87 2.09
C ASP A 225 2.58 -20.33 0.81
N ALA A 226 3.30 -20.38 -0.32
CA ALA A 226 2.79 -20.91 -1.58
C ALA A 226 2.55 -22.43 -1.55
N MET A 227 3.35 -23.18 -0.78
CA MET A 227 3.25 -24.64 -0.66
C MET A 227 2.22 -25.13 0.36
N SER A 228 1.46 -24.23 1.02
CA SER A 228 0.43 -24.61 1.98
C SER A 228 -0.66 -25.50 1.36
N PRO A 229 -1.02 -26.64 2.00
CA PRO A 229 -2.09 -27.52 1.49
C PRO A 229 -3.46 -26.84 1.49
N ALA A 230 -3.64 -25.73 2.20
CA ALA A 230 -4.85 -24.92 2.13
C ALA A 230 -5.06 -24.26 0.76
N ASN A 231 -4.00 -24.02 -0.01
CA ASN A 231 -4.05 -23.25 -1.26
C ASN A 231 -4.64 -24.02 -2.47
N PHE A 232 -4.91 -25.33 -2.33
CA PHE A 232 -5.31 -26.20 -3.45
C PHE A 232 -6.58 -26.99 -3.14
N LEU A 233 -7.53 -27.03 -4.08
CA LEU A 233 -8.80 -27.77 -3.92
C LEU A 233 -8.61 -29.25 -3.61
N ALA A 234 -7.54 -29.88 -4.10
CA ALA A 234 -7.24 -31.29 -3.86
C ALA A 234 -6.81 -31.61 -2.41
N THR A 235 -6.38 -30.61 -1.64
CA THR A 235 -5.83 -30.78 -0.28
C THR A 235 -6.52 -29.91 0.79
N ASN A 236 -7.43 -29.01 0.39
CA ASN A 236 -8.24 -28.19 1.30
C ASN A 236 -9.59 -28.86 1.59
N PRO A 237 -9.83 -29.39 2.81
CA PRO A 237 -11.06 -30.11 3.14
C PRO A 237 -12.28 -29.20 3.24
N GLU A 238 -12.11 -27.94 3.66
CA GLU A 238 -13.21 -26.97 3.75
C GLU A 238 -13.74 -26.62 2.36
N ALA A 239 -12.87 -26.45 1.37
CA ALA A 239 -13.24 -26.24 -0.02
C ALA A 239 -13.93 -27.47 -0.63
N GLN A 240 -13.48 -28.69 -0.27
CA GLN A 240 -14.13 -29.95 -0.69
C GLN A 240 -15.51 -30.13 -0.07
N GLN A 241 -15.66 -29.86 1.24
CA GLN A 241 -16.96 -29.84 1.92
C GLN A 241 -17.90 -28.83 1.24
N ARG A 242 -17.42 -27.60 1.00
CA ARG A 242 -18.20 -26.54 0.35
C ARG A 242 -18.61 -26.89 -1.08
N LEU A 243 -17.76 -27.60 -1.84
CA LEU A 243 -18.06 -28.14 -3.16
C LEU A 243 -19.22 -29.15 -3.12
N VAL A 244 -19.23 -30.05 -2.14
CA VAL A 244 -20.27 -31.06 -1.95
C VAL A 244 -21.59 -30.44 -1.48
N GLU A 245 -21.54 -29.57 -0.46
CA GLU A 245 -22.70 -28.82 0.06
C GLU A 245 -23.45 -28.06 -1.04
N THR A 246 -22.71 -27.28 -1.83
CA THR A 246 -23.27 -26.42 -2.88
C THR A 246 -23.49 -27.17 -4.21
N ARG A 247 -23.24 -28.49 -4.24
CA ARG A 247 -23.33 -29.35 -5.43
C ARG A 247 -22.58 -28.78 -6.65
N GLY A 248 -21.43 -28.15 -6.40
CA GLY A 248 -20.56 -27.56 -7.42
C GLY A 248 -20.75 -26.07 -7.71
N GLU A 249 -21.80 -25.40 -7.19
CA GLU A 249 -21.98 -23.96 -7.47
C GLU A 249 -20.90 -23.09 -6.80
N SER A 250 -20.26 -23.53 -5.69
CA SER A 250 -19.10 -22.85 -5.12
C SER A 250 -17.94 -22.73 -6.13
N LEU A 251 -17.51 -23.83 -6.72
CA LEU A 251 -16.42 -23.84 -7.71
C LEU A 251 -16.82 -23.12 -9.00
N ARG A 252 -18.10 -23.20 -9.39
CA ARG A 252 -18.64 -22.43 -10.52
C ARG A 252 -18.64 -20.92 -10.23
N ALA A 253 -18.92 -20.49 -9.01
CA ALA A 253 -18.77 -19.12 -8.56
C ALA A 253 -17.30 -18.69 -8.52
N GLY A 254 -16.42 -19.53 -7.96
CA GLY A 254 -14.99 -19.24 -7.87
C GLY A 254 -14.30 -19.15 -9.24
N MET A 255 -14.75 -19.92 -10.22
CA MET A 255 -14.31 -19.79 -11.61
C MET A 255 -14.79 -18.48 -12.26
N ARG A 256 -16.01 -17.99 -11.93
CA ARG A 256 -16.45 -16.64 -12.35
C ARG A 256 -15.57 -15.56 -11.73
N ASN A 257 -15.27 -15.68 -10.44
CA ASN A 257 -14.42 -14.73 -9.71
C ASN A 257 -13.01 -14.68 -10.32
N LEU A 258 -12.38 -15.85 -10.55
CA LEU A 258 -11.07 -15.95 -11.19
C LEU A 258 -11.04 -15.34 -12.60
N LEU A 259 -12.07 -15.60 -13.43
CA LEU A 259 -12.17 -15.01 -14.76
C LEU A 259 -12.39 -13.49 -14.71
N GLY A 260 -13.11 -12.98 -13.70
CA GLY A 260 -13.23 -11.55 -13.43
C GLY A 260 -11.89 -10.91 -13.06
N ASP A 261 -11.14 -11.53 -12.16
CA ASP A 261 -9.85 -11.04 -11.68
C ASP A 261 -8.74 -11.13 -12.75
N LEU A 262 -8.77 -12.15 -13.62
CA LEU A 262 -7.93 -12.21 -14.81
C LEU A 262 -8.22 -11.06 -15.79
N ASN A 263 -9.49 -10.69 -15.98
CA ASN A 263 -9.86 -9.52 -16.80
C ASN A 263 -9.49 -8.18 -16.14
N LYS A 264 -9.43 -8.11 -14.80
CA LYS A 264 -8.90 -6.96 -14.05
C LYS A 264 -7.37 -6.89 -14.04
N GLY A 265 -6.68 -8.00 -14.32
CA GLY A 265 -5.23 -8.13 -14.12
C GLY A 265 -4.80 -8.18 -12.65
N ARG A 266 -5.72 -8.28 -11.69
CA ARG A 266 -5.44 -8.36 -10.24
C ARG A 266 -6.51 -9.10 -9.45
N ILE A 267 -6.11 -9.67 -8.32
CA ILE A 267 -7.00 -10.35 -7.35
C ILE A 267 -7.93 -9.31 -6.68
N SER A 268 -9.22 -9.62 -6.57
CA SER A 268 -10.21 -8.79 -5.86
C SER A 268 -10.19 -9.08 -4.35
N GLN A 269 -9.56 -8.22 -3.58
CA GLN A 269 -9.50 -8.33 -2.11
C GLN A 269 -10.75 -7.79 -1.39
N THR A 270 -11.56 -6.97 -2.06
CA THR A 270 -12.83 -6.42 -1.56
C THR A 270 -13.89 -6.42 -2.65
N ASP A 271 -15.16 -6.30 -2.28
CA ASP A 271 -16.17 -5.74 -3.18
C ASP A 271 -15.88 -4.25 -3.42
N GLU A 272 -15.47 -3.92 -4.64
CA GLU A 272 -15.20 -2.56 -5.09
C GLU A 272 -16.48 -1.78 -5.45
N SER A 273 -17.62 -2.46 -5.62
CA SER A 273 -18.91 -1.82 -5.92
C SER A 273 -19.61 -1.29 -4.66
N ALA A 274 -19.19 -1.74 -3.48
CA ALA A 274 -19.68 -1.28 -2.19
C ALA A 274 -19.27 0.17 -1.86
N PHE A 275 -18.15 0.68 -2.41
CA PHE A 275 -17.56 1.96 -2.03
C PHE A 275 -17.42 2.94 -3.20
N GLU A 276 -17.64 4.22 -2.91
CA GLU A 276 -17.52 5.34 -3.85
C GLU A 276 -16.99 6.59 -3.11
N VAL A 277 -15.87 7.12 -3.61
CA VAL A 277 -15.12 8.24 -3.01
C VAL A 277 -15.93 9.55 -3.09
N GLY A 278 -16.28 10.08 -1.93
CA GLY A 278 -17.16 11.23 -1.74
C GLY A 278 -18.65 10.86 -1.54
N ARG A 279 -19.01 9.57 -1.53
CA ARG A 279 -20.39 9.10 -1.26
C ARG A 279 -20.48 8.30 0.04
N ASN A 280 -19.55 7.38 0.28
CA ASN A 280 -19.50 6.59 1.53
C ASN A 280 -18.07 6.26 2.03
N VAL A 281 -17.03 6.70 1.32
CA VAL A 281 -15.68 6.93 1.89
C VAL A 281 -15.21 8.33 1.51
N ALA A 282 -14.30 8.95 2.27
CA ALA A 282 -13.89 10.35 2.08
C ALA A 282 -15.07 11.34 2.18
N THR A 283 -15.91 11.16 3.20
CA THR A 283 -17.18 11.88 3.39
C THR A 283 -17.14 12.97 4.47
N SER A 284 -15.97 13.29 5.04
CA SER A 284 -15.89 14.41 6.00
C SER A 284 -16.24 15.74 5.31
N PRO A 285 -17.25 16.50 5.77
CA PRO A 285 -17.67 17.72 5.09
C PRO A 285 -16.56 18.76 5.00
N GLY A 286 -16.40 19.38 3.84
CA GLY A 286 -15.33 20.35 3.58
C GLY A 286 -15.39 20.93 2.17
N SER A 287 -14.35 21.67 1.79
CA SER A 287 -14.20 22.23 0.45
C SER A 287 -12.74 22.25 0.03
N VAL A 288 -12.47 22.01 -1.25
CA VAL A 288 -11.21 22.42 -1.88
C VAL A 288 -11.16 23.94 -1.87
N ILE A 289 -10.06 24.50 -1.37
CA ILE A 289 -9.83 25.95 -1.19
C ILE A 289 -8.70 26.50 -2.06
N TYR A 290 -7.86 25.61 -2.57
CA TYR A 290 -6.71 25.89 -3.41
C TYR A 290 -6.42 24.67 -4.29
N GLN A 291 -5.91 24.91 -5.48
CA GLN A 291 -5.46 23.88 -6.40
C GLN A 291 -4.31 24.43 -7.26
N ASN A 292 -3.29 23.60 -7.50
CA ASN A 292 -2.31 23.78 -8.56
C ASN A 292 -2.22 22.48 -9.40
N GLU A 293 -1.19 22.35 -10.24
CA GLU A 293 -1.07 21.18 -11.11
C GLU A 293 -0.79 19.85 -10.38
N LEU A 294 -0.30 19.89 -9.14
CA LEU A 294 0.12 18.72 -8.37
C LEU A 294 -0.80 18.40 -7.18
N ILE A 295 -1.42 19.41 -6.57
CA ILE A 295 -2.23 19.27 -5.35
C ILE A 295 -3.57 19.99 -5.42
N GLN A 296 -4.56 19.45 -4.69
CA GLN A 296 -5.67 20.20 -4.11
C GLN A 296 -5.46 20.33 -2.60
N VAL A 297 -5.76 21.48 -2.00
CA VAL A 297 -5.85 21.61 -0.54
C VAL A 297 -7.32 21.65 -0.14
N ILE A 298 -7.72 20.74 0.74
CA ILE A 298 -9.06 20.65 1.31
C ILE A 298 -9.05 21.32 2.69
N GLN A 299 -10.05 22.14 3.00
CA GLN A 299 -10.37 22.57 4.35
C GLN A 299 -11.65 21.86 4.81
N TYR A 300 -11.62 21.23 5.97
CA TYR A 300 -12.82 20.59 6.55
C TYR A 300 -13.68 21.58 7.35
N ALA A 301 -14.99 21.35 7.32
CA ALA A 301 -15.96 22.13 8.05
C ALA A 301 -15.86 21.82 9.56
N PRO A 302 -15.84 22.83 10.45
CA PRO A 302 -15.70 22.61 11.88
C PRO A 302 -16.97 21.98 12.48
N SER A 303 -16.81 20.92 13.28
CA SER A 303 -17.91 20.28 14.03
C SER A 303 -18.07 20.80 15.47
N THR A 304 -17.36 21.87 15.82
CA THR A 304 -17.31 22.45 17.18
C THR A 304 -17.52 23.98 17.13
N PRO A 305 -18.15 24.62 18.14
CA PRO A 305 -18.40 26.07 18.11
C PRO A 305 -17.14 26.95 18.19
N THR A 306 -16.06 26.40 18.76
CA THR A 306 -14.73 27.02 18.84
C THR A 306 -13.68 26.05 18.35
N VAL A 307 -12.54 26.57 17.90
CA VAL A 307 -11.38 25.81 17.44
C VAL A 307 -10.08 26.43 17.97
N GLY A 308 -8.96 25.71 17.88
CA GLY A 308 -7.63 26.29 18.08
C GLY A 308 -7.31 27.39 17.05
N SER A 309 -6.52 28.39 17.44
CA SER A 309 -6.08 29.47 16.55
C SER A 309 -5.20 28.95 15.43
N ARG A 310 -4.33 27.97 15.75
CA ARG A 310 -3.43 27.32 14.81
C ARG A 310 -4.09 26.09 14.16
N PRO A 311 -4.08 26.00 12.82
CA PRO A 311 -4.63 24.85 12.11
C PRO A 311 -3.70 23.64 12.19
N LEU A 312 -4.23 22.50 11.70
CA LEU A 312 -3.49 21.29 11.40
C LEU A 312 -3.53 21.05 9.88
N LEU A 313 -2.37 20.92 9.23
CA LEU A 313 -2.26 20.42 7.85
C LEU A 313 -1.81 18.96 7.85
N MET A 314 -2.59 18.09 7.21
CA MET A 314 -2.23 16.69 6.96
C MET A 314 -1.61 16.54 5.55
N VAL A 315 -0.45 15.90 5.51
CA VAL A 315 0.36 15.54 4.33
C VAL A 315 0.34 14.00 4.22
N PRO A 316 -0.58 13.43 3.44
CA PRO A 316 -0.69 11.99 3.23
C PRO A 316 0.42 11.49 2.29
N PRO A 317 0.61 10.17 2.16
CA PRO A 317 1.45 9.64 1.09
C PRO A 317 0.85 9.96 -0.29
N CYS A 318 1.73 10.15 -1.28
CA CYS A 318 1.38 10.16 -2.71
C CYS A 318 1.34 8.75 -3.31
N ILE A 319 1.75 7.73 -2.55
CA ILE A 319 1.56 6.30 -2.82
C ILE A 319 0.18 5.91 -2.27
N ASN A 320 -0.72 5.48 -3.16
CA ASN A 320 -2.16 5.44 -2.93
C ASN A 320 -2.71 6.83 -2.51
N LYS A 321 -3.96 6.90 -2.08
CA LYS A 321 -4.72 8.16 -1.94
C LYS A 321 -4.90 8.62 -0.49
N PHE A 322 -5.19 9.91 -0.28
CA PHE A 322 -5.27 10.50 1.06
C PHE A 322 -6.35 9.89 1.97
N TYR A 323 -7.42 9.34 1.41
CA TYR A 323 -8.63 8.96 2.15
C TYR A 323 -8.44 7.77 3.11
N ILE A 324 -7.24 7.20 3.20
CA ILE A 324 -6.84 6.34 4.31
C ILE A 324 -6.91 7.05 5.68
N LEU A 325 -6.74 8.39 5.70
CA LEU A 325 -6.93 9.23 6.88
C LEU A 325 -8.38 9.72 7.05
N ASP A 326 -9.25 9.50 6.05
CA ASP A 326 -10.66 9.90 6.00
C ASP A 326 -11.52 8.82 5.31
N LEU A 327 -11.59 7.63 5.93
CA LEU A 327 -12.30 6.47 5.37
C LEU A 327 -13.83 6.65 5.53
N GLN A 328 -14.44 5.90 6.46
CA GLN A 328 -15.84 6.05 6.87
C GLN A 328 -15.89 6.91 8.16
N PRO A 329 -17.06 7.46 8.55
CA PRO A 329 -17.18 8.30 9.76
C PRO A 329 -16.67 7.63 11.05
N GLU A 330 -16.75 6.30 11.14
CA GLU A 330 -16.33 5.53 12.32
C GLU A 330 -14.82 5.20 12.33
N ASN A 331 -14.06 5.56 11.30
CA ASN A 331 -12.60 5.37 11.22
C ASN A 331 -11.82 6.51 10.54
N SER A 332 -12.42 7.68 10.33
CA SER A 332 -11.73 8.89 9.88
C SER A 332 -10.92 9.55 11.00
N LEU A 333 -9.60 9.70 10.79
CA LEU A 333 -8.70 10.48 11.65
C LEU A 333 -8.95 11.99 11.47
N VAL A 334 -9.31 12.41 10.25
CA VAL A 334 -9.75 13.78 9.93
C VAL A 334 -10.97 14.16 10.78
N ALA A 335 -12.04 13.36 10.74
CA ALA A 335 -13.27 13.64 11.50
C ALA A 335 -13.00 13.67 13.01
N TYR A 336 -12.12 12.79 13.50
CA TYR A 336 -11.68 12.81 14.88
C TYR A 336 -10.97 14.13 15.23
N ALA A 337 -9.95 14.56 14.47
CA ALA A 337 -9.21 15.81 14.72
C ALA A 337 -10.10 17.07 14.62
N VAL A 338 -11.07 17.09 13.70
CA VAL A 338 -12.11 18.14 13.62
C VAL A 338 -12.99 18.14 14.87
N ALA A 339 -13.38 16.96 15.37
CA ALA A 339 -14.18 16.82 16.60
C ALA A 339 -13.42 17.19 17.88
N GLN A 340 -12.08 17.08 17.90
CA GLN A 340 -11.24 17.64 18.97
C GLN A 340 -11.10 19.18 18.87
N GLY A 341 -11.64 19.80 17.82
CA GLY A 341 -11.68 21.25 17.65
C GLY A 341 -10.40 21.84 17.07
N HIS A 342 -9.73 21.12 16.17
CA HIS A 342 -8.72 21.70 15.28
C HIS A 342 -9.37 22.21 13.98
N THR A 343 -8.81 23.27 13.39
CA THR A 343 -9.12 23.59 11.98
C THR A 343 -8.23 22.71 11.11
N VAL A 344 -8.81 21.68 10.48
CA VAL A 344 -8.06 20.65 9.74
C VAL A 344 -8.05 20.95 8.24
N PHE A 345 -6.87 20.83 7.64
CA PHE A 345 -6.62 20.87 6.22
C PHE A 345 -5.95 19.56 5.76
N MET A 346 -6.16 19.17 4.50
CA MET A 346 -5.56 17.99 3.89
C MET A 346 -4.99 18.33 2.51
N LEU A 347 -3.75 17.93 2.26
CA LEU A 347 -3.16 17.94 0.92
C LEU A 347 -3.64 16.69 0.16
N SER A 348 -4.40 16.89 -0.91
CA SER A 348 -4.83 15.82 -1.83
C SER A 348 -3.94 15.84 -3.07
N TRP A 349 -2.99 14.90 -3.16
CA TRP A 349 -2.16 14.69 -4.34
C TRP A 349 -3.01 14.37 -5.59
N ARG A 350 -2.58 14.88 -6.75
CA ARG A 350 -3.09 14.48 -8.07
C ARG A 350 -2.57 13.09 -8.45
N ASN A 351 -3.34 12.35 -9.25
CA ASN A 351 -2.87 11.11 -9.85
C ASN A 351 -2.07 11.44 -11.11
N VAL A 352 -0.76 11.16 -11.11
CA VAL A 352 0.17 11.68 -12.12
C VAL A 352 -0.07 11.05 -13.49
N LYS A 353 -0.16 11.90 -14.50
CA LYS A 353 -0.40 11.54 -15.91
C LYS A 353 0.88 11.71 -16.73
N ALA A 354 0.89 11.20 -17.97
CA ALA A 354 2.12 11.07 -18.76
C ALA A 354 2.81 12.41 -19.10
N ASP A 355 2.04 13.49 -19.17
CA ASP A 355 2.51 14.89 -19.25
C ASP A 355 3.32 15.30 -18.02
N GLN A 356 2.87 14.89 -16.82
CA GLN A 356 3.52 15.16 -15.53
C GLN A 356 4.59 14.12 -15.15
N GLY A 357 4.91 13.16 -16.02
CA GLY A 357 5.93 12.14 -15.78
C GLY A 357 7.37 12.67 -15.67
N HIS A 358 7.58 13.98 -15.79
CA HIS A 358 8.87 14.65 -15.68
C HIS A 358 9.17 15.21 -14.28
N LEU A 359 8.18 15.26 -13.37
CA LEU A 359 8.33 15.88 -12.05
C LEU A 359 9.37 15.13 -11.18
N GLY A 360 10.18 15.89 -10.45
CA GLY A 360 11.19 15.41 -9.51
C GLY A 360 10.69 15.34 -8.06
N TRP A 361 11.63 15.12 -7.13
CA TRP A 361 11.37 15.19 -5.69
C TRP A 361 11.09 16.63 -5.25
N ASP A 362 11.93 17.58 -5.68
CA ASP A 362 11.80 19.01 -5.37
C ASP A 362 10.42 19.60 -5.74
N ASP A 363 9.79 19.15 -6.83
CA ASP A 363 8.44 19.60 -7.20
C ASP A 363 7.38 19.23 -6.14
N TYR A 364 7.53 18.06 -5.50
CA TYR A 364 6.65 17.61 -4.42
C TYR A 364 6.92 18.34 -3.10
N ILE A 365 8.17 18.79 -2.89
CA ILE A 365 8.54 19.60 -1.72
C ILE A 365 8.03 21.04 -1.91
N GLU A 366 8.40 21.71 -2.99
CA GLU A 366 8.10 23.12 -3.23
C GLU A 366 6.63 23.34 -3.61
N SER A 367 6.18 22.77 -4.73
CA SER A 367 4.83 22.95 -5.27
C SER A 367 3.77 22.06 -4.59
N GLY A 368 4.21 21.09 -3.78
CA GLY A 368 3.37 20.27 -2.93
C GLY A 368 3.34 20.77 -1.48
N VAL A 369 4.30 20.32 -0.66
CA VAL A 369 4.24 20.50 0.80
C VAL A 369 4.39 21.96 1.24
N ILE A 370 5.42 22.67 0.76
CA ILE A 370 5.70 24.06 1.14
C ILE A 370 4.56 24.98 0.68
N GLU A 371 4.10 24.83 -0.56
CA GLU A 371 2.95 25.59 -1.08
C GLU A 371 1.65 25.32 -0.29
N ALA A 372 1.37 24.06 0.09
CA ALA A 372 0.24 23.75 0.96
C ALA A 372 0.37 24.43 2.34
N MET A 373 1.57 24.45 2.94
CA MET A 373 1.85 25.14 4.19
C MET A 373 1.66 26.66 4.06
N ARG A 374 2.11 27.28 2.96
CA ARG A 374 1.93 28.70 2.66
C ARG A 374 0.44 29.07 2.62
N VAL A 375 -0.35 28.33 1.84
CA VAL A 375 -1.80 28.53 1.70
C VAL A 375 -2.52 28.41 3.04
N VAL A 376 -2.20 27.40 3.85
CA VAL A 376 -2.84 27.20 5.17
C VAL A 376 -2.46 28.32 6.16
N ARG A 377 -1.24 28.85 6.12
CA ARG A 377 -0.81 30.01 6.91
C ARG A 377 -1.60 31.27 6.54
N GLU A 378 -1.72 31.57 5.24
CA GLU A 378 -2.44 32.75 4.73
C GLU A 378 -3.96 32.69 4.97
N ILE A 379 -4.56 31.50 4.99
CA ILE A 379 -5.99 31.32 5.30
C ILE A 379 -6.26 31.40 6.81
N SER A 380 -5.38 30.82 7.63
CA SER A 380 -5.54 30.84 9.09
C SER A 380 -5.12 32.16 9.74
N GLY A 381 -4.32 32.98 9.05
CA GLY A 381 -3.71 34.20 9.59
C GLY A 381 -2.66 33.90 10.66
N GLN A 382 -1.96 32.76 10.57
CA GLN A 382 -0.98 32.32 11.56
C GLN A 382 0.42 32.22 10.95
N SER A 383 1.42 32.75 11.66
CA SER A 383 2.83 32.66 11.25
C SER A 383 3.37 31.23 11.29
N ARG A 384 2.85 30.40 12.21
CA ARG A 384 3.16 28.98 12.38
C ARG A 384 1.91 28.11 12.42
N ILE A 385 2.02 26.89 11.91
CA ILE A 385 0.93 25.90 11.85
C ILE A 385 1.39 24.54 12.38
N ASN A 386 0.45 23.68 12.79
CA ASN A 386 0.76 22.29 13.12
C ASN A 386 0.71 21.45 11.84
N VAL A 387 1.62 20.50 11.69
CA VAL A 387 1.73 19.64 10.49
C VAL A 387 1.75 18.16 10.86
N LEU A 388 1.17 17.31 10.02
CA LEU A 388 1.17 15.86 10.17
C LEU A 388 1.53 15.21 8.85
N GLY A 389 2.53 14.32 8.86
CA GLY A 389 2.92 13.49 7.72
C GLY A 389 2.64 12.02 7.98
N PHE A 390 2.22 11.29 6.95
CA PHE A 390 1.97 9.83 7.02
C PHE A 390 2.76 9.10 5.92
N CYS A 391 3.49 8.05 6.28
CA CYS A 391 4.30 7.24 5.35
C CYS A 391 5.25 8.15 4.52
N VAL A 392 5.34 7.99 3.19
CA VAL A 392 6.19 8.88 2.35
C VAL A 392 5.78 10.36 2.42
N GLY A 393 4.53 10.67 2.80
CA GLY A 393 4.10 12.04 3.09
C GLY A 393 4.83 12.64 4.30
N GLY A 394 5.25 11.80 5.26
CA GLY A 394 6.14 12.20 6.36
C GLY A 394 7.59 12.41 5.93
N THR A 395 8.12 11.61 5.01
CA THR A 395 9.47 11.81 4.46
C THR A 395 9.55 13.10 3.62
N LEU A 396 8.50 13.38 2.82
CA LEU A 396 8.33 14.65 2.13
C LEU A 396 8.20 15.82 3.12
N LEU A 397 7.42 15.67 4.20
CA LEU A 397 7.26 16.70 5.23
C LEU A 397 8.56 16.99 6.00
N GLY A 398 9.32 15.97 6.38
CA GLY A 398 10.63 16.14 7.03
C GLY A 398 11.63 16.85 6.12
N THR A 399 11.66 16.49 4.83
CA THR A 399 12.50 17.20 3.84
C THR A 399 12.05 18.65 3.67
N ALA A 400 10.75 18.92 3.61
CA ALA A 400 10.21 20.28 3.53
C ALA A 400 10.53 21.11 4.78
N ALA A 401 10.46 20.51 5.97
CA ALA A 401 10.81 21.15 7.23
C ALA A 401 12.30 21.55 7.28
N ALA A 402 13.20 20.67 6.83
CA ALA A 402 14.64 20.97 6.69
C ALA A 402 14.91 22.06 5.65
N VAL A 403 14.26 22.02 4.47
CA VAL A 403 14.36 23.07 3.44
C VAL A 403 13.90 24.42 3.99
N LEU A 404 12.81 24.46 4.75
CA LEU A 404 12.33 25.67 5.42
C LEU A 404 13.32 26.15 6.50
N ALA A 405 13.87 25.26 7.32
CA ALA A 405 14.88 25.60 8.33
C ALA A 405 16.14 26.23 7.69
N ALA A 406 16.66 25.62 6.62
CA ALA A 406 17.81 26.13 5.85
C ALA A 406 17.53 27.50 5.16
N ARG A 407 16.27 27.85 4.93
CA ARG A 407 15.84 29.18 4.45
C ARG A 407 15.59 30.20 5.58
N GLY A 408 15.65 29.79 6.85
CA GLY A 408 15.25 30.59 8.00
C GLY A 408 13.72 30.71 8.19
N GLU A 409 12.94 29.89 7.48
CA GLU A 409 11.49 29.99 7.35
C GLU A 409 10.76 29.21 8.45
N GLN A 410 10.65 29.86 9.61
CA GLN A 410 10.10 29.30 10.86
C GLN A 410 8.56 29.14 10.85
N TRP A 411 8.05 28.25 9.99
CA TRP A 411 6.62 28.07 9.65
C TRP A 411 5.87 26.96 10.41
N ILE A 412 6.58 26.08 11.13
CA ILE A 412 5.99 24.97 11.88
C ILE A 412 5.92 25.31 13.37
N GLU A 413 4.82 24.97 14.03
CA GLU A 413 4.69 25.01 15.50
C GLU A 413 4.94 23.64 16.13
N SER A 414 4.41 22.57 15.53
CA SER A 414 4.67 21.19 15.91
C SER A 414 4.46 20.24 14.73
N MET A 415 5.14 19.09 14.75
CA MET A 415 5.12 18.09 13.70
C MET A 415 4.62 16.74 14.22
N THR A 416 3.83 16.02 13.43
CA THR A 416 3.47 14.61 13.68
C THR A 416 3.98 13.75 12.52
N LEU A 417 4.67 12.65 12.81
CA LEU A 417 5.15 11.69 11.82
C LEU A 417 4.55 10.30 12.10
N LEU A 418 3.63 9.86 11.25
CA LEU A 418 2.94 8.57 11.38
C LEU A 418 3.57 7.51 10.46
N THR A 419 4.14 6.44 11.04
CA THR A 419 4.81 5.33 10.35
C THR A 419 5.65 5.84 9.17
N THR A 420 6.63 6.68 9.51
CA THR A 420 7.47 7.42 8.56
C THR A 420 8.93 7.00 8.75
N PHE A 421 9.66 6.88 7.65
CA PHE A 421 11.12 6.83 7.67
C PHE A 421 11.69 8.23 7.43
N LEU A 422 12.61 8.66 8.30
CA LEU A 422 13.64 9.65 7.97
C LEU A 422 15.00 8.94 7.83
N ASP A 423 15.27 7.96 8.68
CA ASP A 423 16.31 6.94 8.48
C ASP A 423 15.75 5.72 7.72
N PHE A 424 16.47 5.23 6.72
CA PHE A 424 16.12 4.06 5.90
C PHE A 424 17.07 2.87 6.11
N SER A 425 17.79 2.80 7.23
CA SER A 425 18.71 1.70 7.60
C SER A 425 18.00 0.40 8.01
N GLU A 426 16.73 0.49 8.42
CA GLU A 426 15.80 -0.62 8.62
C GLU A 426 14.60 -0.56 7.65
N PRO A 427 14.81 -0.66 6.32
CA PRO A 427 13.78 -0.49 5.28
C PRO A 427 12.83 -1.70 5.15
N GLY A 428 12.78 -2.56 6.18
CA GLY A 428 11.98 -3.76 6.27
C GLY A 428 12.13 -4.70 5.08
N VAL A 429 10.97 -5.21 4.62
CA VAL A 429 10.89 -6.15 3.50
C VAL A 429 11.07 -5.45 2.16
N LEU A 430 10.88 -4.13 2.06
CA LEU A 430 11.06 -3.39 0.80
C LEU A 430 12.54 -3.35 0.36
N GLY A 431 13.46 -3.15 1.31
CA GLY A 431 14.92 -3.20 1.03
C GLY A 431 15.46 -4.55 0.58
N VAL A 432 14.65 -5.62 0.60
CA VAL A 432 14.99 -6.93 -0.01
C VAL A 432 15.09 -6.79 -1.54
N PHE A 433 14.23 -5.98 -2.15
CA PHE A 433 14.08 -5.85 -3.60
C PHE A 433 14.95 -4.74 -4.22
N ILE A 434 15.53 -3.88 -3.38
CA ILE A 434 16.23 -2.67 -3.81
C ILE A 434 17.74 -2.91 -3.75
N ASP A 435 18.41 -2.81 -4.89
CA ASP A 435 19.86 -2.76 -4.99
C ASP A 435 20.27 -1.89 -6.19
N GLU A 436 21.58 -1.65 -6.34
CA GLU A 436 22.15 -0.82 -7.40
C GLU A 436 21.68 -1.22 -8.80
N SER A 437 21.53 -2.52 -9.08
CA SER A 437 21.10 -2.98 -10.41
C SER A 437 19.63 -2.66 -10.68
N PHE A 438 18.78 -2.75 -9.65
CA PHE A 438 17.38 -2.35 -9.75
C PHE A 438 17.22 -0.83 -9.89
N VAL A 439 17.95 -0.03 -9.09
CA VAL A 439 17.84 1.43 -9.11
C VAL A 439 18.39 2.01 -10.42
N ALA A 440 19.59 1.62 -10.85
CA ALA A 440 20.16 2.05 -12.13
C ALA A 440 19.29 1.65 -13.33
N TYR A 441 18.56 0.52 -13.25
CA TYR A 441 17.58 0.15 -14.27
C TYR A 441 16.37 1.11 -14.29
N ARG A 442 15.82 1.52 -13.13
CA ARG A 442 14.73 2.52 -13.08
C ARG A 442 15.21 3.90 -13.52
N GLU A 443 16.40 4.33 -13.11
CA GLU A 443 16.99 5.60 -13.54
C GLU A 443 17.19 5.68 -15.05
N SER A 444 17.69 4.61 -15.68
CA SER A 444 17.92 4.55 -17.12
C SER A 444 16.64 4.38 -17.97
N THR A 445 15.53 3.92 -17.38
CA THR A 445 14.26 3.69 -18.09
C THR A 445 13.21 4.78 -17.86
N ILE A 446 13.12 5.34 -16.65
CA ILE A 446 12.11 6.35 -16.26
C ILE A 446 12.68 7.55 -15.49
N GLY A 447 13.92 7.50 -15.00
CA GLY A 447 14.53 8.56 -14.17
C GLY A 447 14.75 9.90 -14.86
N ARG A 448 14.56 10.00 -16.19
CA ARG A 448 14.59 11.25 -16.98
C ARG A 448 13.22 11.65 -17.56
N GLY A 449 12.16 10.99 -17.09
CA GLY A 449 10.80 11.16 -17.60
C GLY A 449 10.12 9.81 -17.80
N GLY A 450 8.90 9.67 -17.31
CA GLY A 450 8.11 8.44 -17.40
C GLY A 450 7.15 8.32 -16.23
N LEU A 451 6.46 7.18 -16.13
CA LEU A 451 5.58 6.87 -15.01
C LEU A 451 5.96 5.53 -14.36
N VAL A 452 5.81 5.46 -13.05
CA VAL A 452 5.51 4.21 -12.36
C VAL A 452 4.00 4.05 -12.36
N HIS A 453 3.48 3.05 -13.06
CA HIS A 453 2.05 2.76 -13.01
C HIS A 453 1.67 2.20 -11.62
N GLY A 454 0.56 2.64 -11.05
CA GLY A 454 0.14 2.23 -9.70
C GLY A 454 0.03 0.72 -9.50
N ARG A 455 -0.24 -0.03 -10.57
CA ARG A 455 -0.22 -1.51 -10.59
C ARG A 455 1.13 -2.12 -10.19
N GLU A 456 2.26 -1.49 -10.52
CA GLU A 456 3.60 -1.97 -10.16
C GLU A 456 3.82 -1.86 -8.64
N LEU A 457 3.41 -0.73 -8.06
CA LEU A 457 3.46 -0.48 -6.62
C LEU A 457 2.52 -1.44 -5.87
N ALA A 458 1.27 -1.57 -6.33
CA ALA A 458 0.27 -2.45 -5.72
C ALA A 458 0.71 -3.93 -5.70
N VAL A 459 1.39 -4.41 -6.74
CA VAL A 459 1.97 -5.76 -6.75
C VAL A 459 3.04 -5.91 -5.67
N THR A 460 3.97 -4.94 -5.54
CA THR A 460 5.00 -4.96 -4.50
C THR A 460 4.39 -5.00 -3.09
N PHE A 461 3.41 -4.15 -2.77
CA PHE A 461 2.78 -4.13 -1.45
C PHE A 461 2.04 -5.44 -1.11
N ASN A 462 1.33 -6.04 -2.08
CA ASN A 462 0.62 -7.30 -1.85
C ASN A 462 1.55 -8.48 -1.54
N PHE A 463 2.77 -8.50 -2.10
CA PHE A 463 3.77 -9.52 -1.78
C PHE A 463 4.43 -9.38 -0.40
N LEU A 464 4.21 -8.28 0.33
CA LEU A 464 4.75 -8.10 1.69
C LEU A 464 4.03 -8.97 2.74
N ARG A 465 2.79 -9.41 2.47
CA ARG A 465 2.02 -10.34 3.31
C ARG A 465 1.23 -11.35 2.44
N PRO A 466 1.90 -12.34 1.81
CA PRO A 466 1.28 -13.23 0.83
C PRO A 466 0.14 -14.09 1.43
N ASN A 467 0.24 -14.52 2.69
CA ASN A 467 -0.86 -15.22 3.36
C ASN A 467 -2.11 -14.34 3.47
N ASP A 468 -1.95 -13.16 4.09
CA ASP A 468 -3.07 -12.27 4.40
C ASP A 468 -3.72 -11.69 3.13
N LEU A 469 -2.90 -11.32 2.13
CA LEU A 469 -3.32 -10.51 0.97
C LEU A 469 -3.44 -11.28 -0.35
N VAL A 470 -2.89 -12.49 -0.45
CA VAL A 470 -2.97 -13.33 -1.67
C VAL A 470 -3.68 -14.65 -1.37
N TRP A 471 -3.11 -15.51 -0.54
CA TRP A 471 -3.58 -16.89 -0.38
C TRP A 471 -4.96 -17.01 0.27
N ASN A 472 -5.27 -16.19 1.27
CA ASN A 472 -6.62 -16.14 1.84
C ASN A 472 -7.70 -15.86 0.78
N TYR A 473 -7.45 -14.91 -0.14
CA TYR A 473 -8.39 -14.56 -1.21
C TYR A 473 -8.42 -15.61 -2.33
N VAL A 474 -7.30 -16.25 -2.65
CA VAL A 474 -7.29 -17.43 -3.55
C VAL A 474 -8.19 -18.54 -3.02
N VAL A 475 -8.12 -18.83 -1.71
CA VAL A 475 -8.93 -19.87 -1.07
C VAL A 475 -10.40 -19.47 -1.01
N SER A 476 -10.74 -18.31 -0.46
CA SER A 476 -12.14 -17.86 -0.35
C SER A 476 -12.78 -17.58 -1.71
N ASN A 477 -12.18 -16.70 -2.52
CA ASN A 477 -12.79 -16.27 -3.77
C ASN A 477 -12.85 -17.41 -4.80
N TYR A 478 -11.79 -18.20 -4.97
CA TYR A 478 -11.68 -19.14 -6.10
C TYR A 478 -11.97 -20.60 -5.74
N LEU A 479 -11.63 -21.07 -4.52
CA LEU A 479 -11.90 -22.45 -4.12
C LEU A 479 -13.27 -22.61 -3.43
N LYS A 480 -13.64 -21.67 -2.54
CA LYS A 480 -14.92 -21.68 -1.83
C LYS A 480 -16.04 -20.92 -2.56
N GLY A 481 -15.70 -20.12 -3.57
CA GLY A 481 -16.67 -19.35 -4.36
C GLY A 481 -17.31 -18.18 -3.61
N GLU A 482 -16.66 -17.72 -2.54
CA GLU A 482 -17.12 -16.63 -1.70
C GLU A 482 -16.96 -15.29 -2.46
N ALA A 483 -17.83 -14.32 -2.17
CA ALA A 483 -17.60 -12.94 -2.62
C ALA A 483 -16.57 -12.30 -1.67
N PRO A 484 -15.61 -11.49 -2.18
CA PRO A 484 -14.70 -10.77 -1.30
C PRO A 484 -15.48 -9.79 -0.41
N PRO A 485 -15.14 -9.67 0.89
CA PRO A 485 -15.89 -8.85 1.82
C PRO A 485 -15.79 -7.36 1.45
N ALA A 486 -16.85 -6.58 1.67
CA ALA A 486 -16.78 -5.13 1.57
C ALA A 486 -15.91 -4.58 2.72
N PHE A 487 -14.66 -4.24 2.45
CA PHE A 487 -13.72 -3.71 3.45
C PHE A 487 -12.95 -2.50 2.90
N ASP A 488 -13.18 -1.35 3.53
CA ASP A 488 -12.70 -0.02 3.12
C ASP A 488 -11.17 0.09 3.00
N LEU A 489 -10.42 -0.56 3.90
CA LEU A 489 -8.96 -0.59 3.84
C LEU A 489 -8.42 -1.28 2.56
N LEU A 490 -9.13 -2.29 2.06
CA LEU A 490 -8.75 -3.03 0.85
C LEU A 490 -9.27 -2.34 -0.41
N TYR A 491 -10.36 -1.56 -0.32
CA TYR A 491 -10.77 -0.64 -1.37
C TYR A 491 -9.71 0.45 -1.58
N TRP A 492 -9.21 1.05 -0.50
CA TRP A 492 -8.08 1.97 -0.56
C TRP A 492 -6.81 1.32 -1.13
N ASN A 493 -6.47 0.10 -0.72
CA ASN A 493 -5.30 -0.63 -1.23
C ASN A 493 -5.37 -0.86 -2.76
N ALA A 494 -6.57 -1.02 -3.30
CA ALA A 494 -6.83 -1.28 -4.72
C ALA A 494 -6.96 -0.01 -5.58
N ASP A 495 -7.11 1.18 -4.99
CA ASP A 495 -7.28 2.47 -5.68
C ASP A 495 -5.93 3.23 -5.77
N SER A 496 -4.99 2.61 -6.47
CA SER A 496 -3.59 3.01 -6.55
C SER A 496 -3.34 4.29 -7.35
N THR A 497 -2.21 4.94 -7.08
CA THR A 497 -1.72 6.14 -7.77
C THR A 497 -0.49 5.85 -8.63
N ASN A 498 -0.33 6.63 -9.70
CA ASN A 498 0.91 6.70 -10.47
C ASN A 498 1.90 7.66 -9.80
N LEU A 499 3.20 7.43 -10.01
CA LEU A 499 4.27 8.36 -9.64
C LEU A 499 5.10 8.77 -10.87
N PRO A 500 5.69 9.98 -10.89
CA PRO A 500 6.67 10.36 -11.90
C PRO A 500 7.93 9.49 -11.79
N GLY A 501 8.53 9.17 -12.93
CA GLY A 501 9.76 8.40 -13.01
C GLY A 501 10.96 9.03 -12.28
N PRO A 502 11.23 10.34 -12.42
CA PRO A 502 12.32 11.02 -11.72
C PRO A 502 12.12 11.04 -10.21
N MET A 503 10.95 11.47 -9.73
CA MET A 503 10.59 11.48 -8.30
C MET A 503 10.76 10.10 -7.64
N TYR A 504 10.26 9.04 -8.27
CA TYR A 504 10.40 7.67 -7.75
C TYR A 504 11.84 7.16 -7.77
N SER A 505 12.60 7.48 -8.83
CA SER A 505 14.00 7.05 -8.95
C SER A 505 14.88 7.74 -7.91
N TRP A 506 14.68 9.05 -7.69
CA TRP A 506 15.32 9.82 -6.62
C TRP A 506 15.03 9.20 -5.24
N TYR A 507 13.76 8.87 -4.97
CA TYR A 507 13.36 8.27 -3.70
C TYR A 507 14.01 6.90 -3.46
N LEU A 508 14.05 6.01 -4.46
CA LEU A 508 14.78 4.74 -4.34
C LEU A 508 16.29 4.94 -4.12
N ARG A 509 16.91 5.86 -4.86
CA ARG A 509 18.35 6.14 -4.85
C ARG A 509 18.79 6.69 -3.50
N HIS A 510 18.25 7.84 -3.13
CA HIS A 510 18.74 8.64 -2.01
C HIS A 510 18.19 8.23 -0.64
N THR A 511 17.07 7.50 -0.57
CA THR A 511 16.57 6.95 0.71
C THR A 511 16.83 5.46 0.83
N TYR A 512 16.12 4.61 0.07
CA TYR A 512 16.17 3.15 0.27
C TYR A 512 17.51 2.48 -0.03
N LEU A 513 18.29 3.01 -0.98
CA LEU A 513 19.57 2.41 -1.40
C LEU A 513 20.78 3.05 -0.71
N GLN A 514 20.83 4.39 -0.65
CA GLN A 514 22.00 5.12 -0.14
C GLN A 514 21.78 5.74 1.25
N ASN A 515 20.53 5.87 1.71
CA ASN A 515 20.15 6.42 3.02
C ASN A 515 20.79 7.79 3.33
N GLU A 516 20.85 8.66 2.33
CA GLU A 516 21.53 9.97 2.39
C GLU A 516 20.70 11.06 3.08
N LEU A 517 19.38 10.87 3.24
CA LEU A 517 18.49 11.83 3.90
C LEU A 517 18.81 12.05 5.38
N ARG A 518 19.44 11.07 6.04
CA ARG A 518 19.91 11.15 7.43
C ARG A 518 21.23 11.90 7.58
N GLU A 519 21.96 12.16 6.49
CA GLU A 519 23.33 12.70 6.54
C GLU A 519 23.27 14.24 6.40
N PRO A 520 23.67 15.01 7.44
CA PRO A 520 23.64 16.47 7.41
C PRO A 520 24.26 17.11 6.16
N GLY A 521 23.44 17.83 5.39
CA GLY A 521 23.85 18.55 4.19
C GLY A 521 24.26 17.67 2.99
N ARG A 522 24.05 16.35 3.07
CA ARG A 522 24.41 15.40 2.00
C ARG A 522 23.56 15.58 0.74
N LEU A 523 22.26 15.82 0.93
CA LEU A 523 21.30 16.06 -0.15
C LEU A 523 21.07 17.56 -0.33
N ILE A 524 21.00 17.99 -1.59
CA ILE A 524 20.49 19.31 -1.97
C ILE A 524 19.07 19.12 -2.47
N CYS A 525 18.10 19.74 -1.79
CA CYS A 525 16.69 19.76 -2.21
C CYS A 525 16.21 21.21 -2.28
N CYS A 526 15.47 21.55 -3.33
CA CYS A 526 14.94 22.89 -3.58
C CYS A 526 15.98 24.02 -3.45
N GLY A 527 17.20 23.73 -3.91
CA GLY A 527 18.34 24.66 -3.93
C GLY A 527 19.13 24.81 -2.63
N VAL A 528 18.76 24.13 -1.54
CA VAL A 528 19.43 24.22 -0.23
C VAL A 528 19.91 22.85 0.27
N PRO A 529 21.00 22.79 1.08
CA PRO A 529 21.36 21.56 1.77
C PRO A 529 20.28 21.17 2.78
N VAL A 530 19.94 19.89 2.81
CA VAL A 530 18.99 19.30 3.76
C VAL A 530 19.75 18.79 4.98
N ASP A 531 19.35 19.27 6.16
CA ASP A 531 19.73 18.72 7.45
C ASP A 531 18.48 18.57 8.32
N LEU A 532 18.27 17.37 8.86
CA LEU A 532 17.15 17.08 9.76
C LEU A 532 17.43 17.59 11.18
N GLY A 533 18.70 17.76 11.56
CA GLY A 533 19.11 18.32 12.84
C GLY A 533 18.66 19.77 13.05
N GLU A 534 18.48 20.54 11.97
CA GLU A 534 17.96 21.91 12.00
C GLU A 534 16.43 21.98 12.27
N ILE A 535 15.75 20.84 12.40
CA ILE A 535 14.31 20.75 12.72
C ILE A 535 14.11 20.85 14.25
N ASP A 536 14.27 22.05 14.80
CA ASP A 536 13.92 22.39 16.19
C ASP A 536 12.41 22.71 16.32
N VAL A 537 11.57 21.68 16.24
CA VAL A 537 10.14 21.77 16.62
C VAL A 537 9.67 20.56 17.43
N PRO A 538 8.72 20.74 18.37
CA PRO A 538 8.07 19.64 19.07
C PRO A 538 7.49 18.61 18.10
N THR A 539 7.93 17.35 18.20
CA THR A 539 7.59 16.30 17.23
C THR A 539 7.01 15.05 17.90
N TYR A 540 5.83 14.63 17.43
CA TYR A 540 5.18 13.37 17.79
C TYR A 540 5.47 12.30 16.73
N LEU A 541 6.22 11.27 17.09
CA LEU A 541 6.56 10.14 16.23
C LEU A 541 5.69 8.94 16.59
N TYR A 542 5.17 8.24 15.58
CA TYR A 542 4.33 7.07 15.76
C TYR A 542 4.81 5.88 14.93
N GLY A 543 5.02 4.73 15.58
CA GLY A 543 5.27 3.44 14.95
C GLY A 543 4.10 2.45 15.12
N SER A 544 4.07 1.40 14.30
CA SER A 544 3.15 0.25 14.46
C SER A 544 3.97 -1.04 14.70
N ARG A 545 3.69 -1.75 15.79
CA ARG A 545 4.54 -2.83 16.33
C ARG A 545 4.66 -4.03 15.39
N GLU A 546 3.61 -4.37 14.64
CA GLU A 546 3.63 -5.45 13.64
C GLU A 546 3.65 -4.91 12.19
N ASP A 547 4.22 -3.72 11.98
CA ASP A 547 4.46 -3.14 10.66
C ASP A 547 5.63 -3.85 9.95
N HIS A 548 5.48 -4.02 8.63
CA HIS A 548 6.47 -4.64 7.73
C HIS A 548 6.76 -3.78 6.48
N ILE A 549 6.00 -2.68 6.33
CA ILE A 549 6.20 -1.63 5.33
C ILE A 549 7.16 -0.58 5.90
N VAL A 550 6.86 -0.13 7.13
CA VAL A 550 7.72 0.75 7.94
C VAL A 550 7.90 0.12 9.32
N PRO A 551 8.81 -0.85 9.49
CA PRO A 551 9.11 -1.43 10.80
C PRO A 551 9.43 -0.34 11.82
N TRP A 552 8.86 -0.46 13.01
CA TRP A 552 8.86 0.62 13.99
C TRP A 552 10.26 0.98 14.50
N HIS A 553 11.26 0.08 14.40
CA HIS A 553 12.67 0.38 14.61
C HIS A 553 13.16 1.53 13.70
N GLY A 554 12.99 1.44 12.38
CA GLY A 554 13.40 2.52 11.47
C GLY A 554 12.56 3.80 11.59
N ALA A 555 11.33 3.70 12.10
CA ALA A 555 10.56 4.88 12.52
C ALA A 555 11.13 5.50 13.82
N TYR A 556 11.67 4.67 14.73
CA TYR A 556 12.32 5.10 15.98
C TYR A 556 13.69 5.74 15.74
N GLU A 557 14.49 5.28 14.77
CA GLU A 557 15.76 5.93 14.38
C GLU A 557 15.59 7.43 14.05
N SER A 558 14.40 7.83 13.59
CA SER A 558 14.06 9.24 13.36
C SER A 558 14.12 10.10 14.65
N THR A 559 14.19 9.49 15.84
CA THR A 559 14.44 10.19 17.12
C THR A 559 15.89 10.62 17.31
N GLN A 560 16.83 10.03 16.57
CA GLN A 560 18.26 10.37 16.62
C GLN A 560 18.65 11.45 15.59
N LEU A 561 17.68 11.91 14.77
CA LEU A 561 17.87 12.82 13.64
C LEU A 561 17.20 14.20 13.81
N LEU A 562 16.45 14.42 14.89
CA LEU A 562 15.63 15.62 15.11
C LEU A 562 15.99 16.28 16.44
N SER A 563 16.28 17.58 16.44
CA SER A 563 16.75 18.29 17.65
C SER A 563 15.63 18.80 18.57
N GLY A 564 14.42 19.02 18.06
CA GLY A 564 13.30 19.55 18.83
C GLY A 564 12.71 18.56 19.86
N PRO A 565 11.82 18.99 20.78
CA PRO A 565 11.27 18.12 21.81
C PRO A 565 10.44 16.93 21.27
N LEU A 566 10.94 15.70 21.45
CA LEU A 566 10.37 14.50 20.84
C LEU A 566 9.42 13.71 21.76
N ARG A 567 8.43 13.04 21.16
CA ARG A 567 7.58 12.02 21.79
C ARG A 567 7.38 10.84 20.83
N PHE A 568 7.90 9.66 21.17
CA PHE A 568 7.61 8.43 20.43
C PHE A 568 6.46 7.64 21.08
N VAL A 569 5.55 7.09 20.27
CA VAL A 569 4.45 6.21 20.70
C VAL A 569 4.33 5.04 19.73
N LEU A 570 4.19 3.82 20.26
CA LEU A 570 4.08 2.60 19.45
C LEU A 570 2.66 2.03 19.54
N GLY A 571 1.92 1.92 18.45
CA GLY A 571 0.62 1.23 18.46
C GLY A 571 0.73 -0.26 18.13
N ALA A 572 -0.16 -1.09 18.69
CA ALA A 572 -0.28 -2.49 18.29
C ALA A 572 -0.93 -2.65 16.89
N SER A 573 -0.71 -3.82 16.26
CA SER A 573 -0.98 -4.12 14.85
C SER A 573 0.03 -3.50 13.87
N GLY A 574 -0.16 -3.78 12.57
CA GLY A 574 0.73 -3.33 11.50
C GLY A 574 0.14 -2.21 10.65
N HIS A 575 1.03 -1.36 10.10
CA HIS A 575 0.78 -0.20 9.24
C HIS A 575 -0.62 0.42 9.41
N ILE A 576 -1.53 0.16 8.45
CA ILE A 576 -2.88 0.72 8.42
C ILE A 576 -3.69 0.36 9.66
N ALA A 577 -3.60 -0.87 10.14
CA ALA A 577 -4.49 -1.39 11.18
C ALA A 577 -4.08 -0.97 12.60
N GLY A 578 -2.88 -0.39 12.76
CA GLY A 578 -2.42 0.29 13.98
C GLY A 578 -2.63 1.82 13.90
N VAL A 579 -2.23 2.46 12.79
CA VAL A 579 -2.46 3.90 12.52
C VAL A 579 -3.96 4.21 12.58
N ILE A 580 -4.78 3.49 11.82
CA ILE A 580 -6.24 3.66 11.77
C ILE A 580 -6.90 2.75 12.83
N ASN A 581 -6.64 3.08 14.10
CA ASN A 581 -7.31 2.48 15.26
C ASN A 581 -8.22 3.53 15.94
N PRO A 582 -9.53 3.59 15.65
CA PRO A 582 -10.38 4.69 16.10
C PRO A 582 -10.68 4.66 17.60
N ALA A 583 -10.52 5.80 18.27
CA ALA A 583 -10.72 5.93 19.73
C ALA A 583 -12.06 5.39 20.23
N SER A 584 -13.15 5.61 19.48
CA SER A 584 -14.51 5.15 19.79
C SER A 584 -14.69 3.63 19.85
N LYS A 585 -13.75 2.85 19.26
CA LYS A 585 -13.85 1.39 19.19
C LYS A 585 -13.15 0.67 20.33
N GLY A 586 -12.31 1.35 21.11
CA GLY A 586 -11.66 0.80 22.32
C GLY A 586 -10.79 -0.45 22.09
N ARG A 587 -10.26 -0.64 20.87
CA ARG A 587 -9.51 -1.85 20.49
C ARG A 587 -8.01 -1.67 20.64
N ARG A 588 -7.31 -2.81 20.78
CA ARG A 588 -5.85 -2.94 20.85
C ARG A 588 -5.25 -2.21 22.06
N SER A 589 -3.97 -1.86 21.95
CA SER A 589 -3.16 -1.13 22.92
C SER A 589 -2.10 -0.28 22.19
N HIS A 590 -1.40 0.54 22.95
CA HIS A 590 -0.24 1.31 22.51
C HIS A 590 0.76 1.47 23.67
N TRP A 591 2.05 1.61 23.37
CA TRP A 591 3.13 1.80 24.35
C TRP A 591 3.62 3.24 24.37
N ILE A 592 3.92 3.74 25.56
CA ILE A 592 4.44 5.09 25.83
C ILE A 592 5.66 4.96 26.73
N GLY A 593 6.80 5.54 26.32
CA GLY A 593 8.00 5.68 27.15
C GLY A 593 8.10 7.07 27.78
N GLU A 594 8.79 7.16 28.91
CA GLU A 594 9.11 8.44 29.58
C GLU A 594 10.41 9.07 29.06
N SER A 595 11.29 8.27 28.47
CA SER A 595 12.57 8.66 27.89
C SER A 595 12.70 8.14 26.45
N LEU A 596 13.78 8.55 25.76
CA LEU A 596 14.17 8.06 24.44
C LEU A 596 15.65 7.62 24.50
N PRO A 597 15.97 6.37 24.86
CA PRO A 597 17.31 5.81 24.69
C PRO A 597 17.64 5.66 23.18
N GLU A 598 18.91 5.51 22.86
CA GLU A 598 19.39 5.24 21.49
C GLU A 598 18.80 3.92 20.95
N GLY A 599 18.76 2.86 21.77
CA GLY A 599 18.20 1.56 21.40
C GLY A 599 16.67 1.54 21.39
N ALA A 600 16.07 1.29 20.22
CA ALA A 600 14.62 1.14 20.06
C ALA A 600 14.03 -0.01 20.92
N ASP A 601 14.72 -1.15 21.03
CA ASP A 601 14.27 -2.27 21.87
C ASP A 601 14.40 -1.97 23.37
N ASP A 602 15.38 -1.15 23.79
CA ASP A 602 15.49 -0.65 25.17
C ASP A 602 14.34 0.31 25.51
N TRP A 603 13.94 1.16 24.55
CA TRP A 603 12.73 1.98 24.68
C TRP A 603 11.49 1.10 24.90
N LEU A 604 11.31 0.05 24.10
CA LEU A 604 10.15 -0.84 24.23
C LEU A 604 10.19 -1.65 25.54
N ALA A 605 11.37 -1.99 26.06
CA ALA A 605 11.53 -2.63 27.36
C ALA A 605 11.17 -1.70 28.54
N ALA A 606 11.33 -0.39 28.38
CA ALA A 606 10.97 0.63 29.36
C ALA A 606 9.53 1.19 29.20
N ALA A 607 8.91 1.03 28.02
CA ALA A 607 7.62 1.64 27.70
C ALA A 607 6.42 0.92 28.35
N THR A 608 5.49 1.69 28.90
CA THR A 608 4.26 1.19 29.53
C THR A 608 3.18 0.92 28.49
N GLU A 609 2.49 -0.22 28.58
CA GLU A 609 1.35 -0.55 27.73
C GLU A 609 0.05 0.10 28.23
N HIS A 610 -0.65 0.79 27.33
CA HIS A 610 -1.94 1.44 27.58
C HIS A 610 -3.03 0.82 26.69
N PRO A 611 -4.21 0.46 27.23
CA PRO A 611 -5.28 -0.13 26.45
C PRO A 611 -5.96 0.89 25.53
N GLY A 612 -6.41 0.43 24.36
CA GLY A 612 -7.13 1.22 23.38
C GLY A 612 -6.24 1.93 22.35
N SER A 613 -6.85 2.92 21.67
CA SER A 613 -6.21 3.72 20.63
C SER A 613 -5.19 4.72 21.20
N TRP A 614 -4.17 5.02 20.40
CA TRP A 614 -3.20 6.09 20.63
C TRP A 614 -3.73 7.49 20.23
N TRP A 615 -4.84 7.58 19.48
CA TRP A 615 -5.42 8.86 19.02
C TRP A 615 -5.71 9.85 20.17
N PRO A 616 -6.18 9.45 21.37
CA PRO A 616 -6.37 10.36 22.50
C PRO A 616 -5.06 10.92 23.07
N ASP A 617 -3.96 10.17 23.01
CA ASP A 617 -2.64 10.67 23.45
C ASP A 617 -2.11 11.73 22.46
N TRP A 618 -2.15 11.42 21.16
CA TRP A 618 -1.84 12.37 20.11
C TRP A 618 -2.70 13.63 20.18
N SER A 619 -4.02 13.48 20.39
CA SER A 619 -4.91 14.64 20.57
C SER A 619 -4.56 15.47 21.81
N LYS A 620 -4.21 14.84 22.93
CA LYS A 620 -3.83 15.53 24.16
C LYS A 620 -2.51 16.30 23.97
N TRP A 621 -1.56 15.71 23.24
CA TRP A 621 -0.30 16.36 22.86
C TRP A 621 -0.55 17.54 21.91
N LEU A 622 -1.29 17.32 20.82
CA LEU A 622 -1.57 18.33 19.79
C LEU A 622 -2.37 19.52 20.33
N ALA A 623 -3.24 19.31 21.31
CA ALA A 623 -3.97 20.36 22.01
C ALA A 623 -3.05 21.41 22.65
N GLY A 624 -1.82 21.03 23.06
CA GLY A 624 -0.80 21.95 23.58
C GLY A 624 -0.31 22.97 22.55
N PHE A 625 -0.38 22.64 21.25
CA PHE A 625 0.12 23.48 20.15
C PHE A 625 -1.01 24.17 19.36
N ALA A 626 -2.27 23.96 19.76
CA ALA A 626 -3.46 24.50 19.10
C ALA A 626 -3.57 26.04 19.16
N GLY A 627 -2.83 26.70 20.06
CA GLY A 627 -2.95 28.14 20.31
C GLY A 627 -4.25 28.52 21.02
N GLU A 628 -4.59 29.81 21.02
CA GLU A 628 -5.79 30.33 21.69
C GLU A 628 -7.08 29.75 21.09
N ARG A 629 -8.14 29.63 21.91
CA ARG A 629 -9.46 29.17 21.42
C ARG A 629 -10.21 30.33 20.75
N LYS A 630 -10.42 30.24 19.43
CA LYS A 630 -11.21 31.20 18.64
C LYS A 630 -12.56 30.63 18.22
N PRO A 631 -13.58 31.46 17.91
CA PRO A 631 -14.81 31.00 17.26
C PRO A 631 -14.51 30.24 15.97
N ALA A 632 -15.28 29.20 15.68
CA ALA A 632 -15.10 28.40 14.47
C ALA A 632 -15.37 29.20 13.18
N PRO A 633 -14.60 28.99 12.09
CA PRO A 633 -14.80 29.71 10.83
C PRO A 633 -16.16 29.36 10.23
N LYS A 634 -16.98 30.39 9.92
CA LYS A 634 -18.34 30.23 9.37
C LYS A 634 -18.39 29.94 7.87
N GLN A 635 -17.25 30.04 7.18
CA GLN A 635 -17.07 29.78 5.75
C GLN A 635 -15.69 29.14 5.54
N PRO A 636 -15.49 28.28 4.53
CA PRO A 636 -14.17 27.78 4.17
C PRO A 636 -13.37 28.84 3.39
N GLY A 637 -12.05 28.76 3.49
CA GLY A 637 -11.13 29.66 2.80
C GLY A 637 -11.06 31.07 3.42
N ASN A 638 -10.66 32.05 2.60
CA ASN A 638 -10.68 33.47 2.93
C ASN A 638 -11.12 34.31 1.71
N ALA A 639 -10.87 35.63 1.71
CA ALA A 639 -11.27 36.51 0.60
C ALA A 639 -10.56 36.19 -0.74
N HIS A 640 -9.33 35.66 -0.66
CA HIS A 640 -8.44 35.31 -1.78
C HIS A 640 -8.62 33.84 -2.18
N TYR A 641 -8.43 32.92 -1.23
CA TYR A 641 -8.64 31.48 -1.41
C TYR A 641 -10.12 31.14 -1.17
N ARG A 642 -10.92 31.13 -2.24
CA ARG A 642 -12.35 30.83 -2.16
C ARG A 642 -12.61 29.34 -2.40
N PRO A 643 -13.70 28.75 -1.84
CA PRO A 643 -14.09 27.38 -2.15
C PRO A 643 -14.24 27.14 -3.66
N ILE A 644 -13.55 26.13 -4.17
CA ILE A 644 -13.51 25.71 -5.57
C ILE A 644 -14.58 24.64 -5.82
N GLU A 645 -14.53 23.55 -5.06
CA GLU A 645 -15.50 22.45 -5.10
C GLU A 645 -15.63 21.78 -3.71
N PRO A 646 -16.68 20.99 -3.43
CA PRO A 646 -16.81 20.25 -2.18
C PRO A 646 -15.71 19.20 -1.97
N ALA A 647 -15.41 18.90 -0.71
CA ALA A 647 -14.65 17.71 -0.36
C ALA A 647 -15.36 16.44 -0.90
N PRO A 648 -14.62 15.39 -1.31
CA PRO A 648 -13.18 15.22 -1.18
C PRO A 648 -12.37 15.75 -2.39
N GLY A 649 -12.95 16.64 -3.21
CA GLY A 649 -12.33 17.16 -4.43
C GLY A 649 -12.43 16.22 -5.64
N SER A 650 -11.73 16.57 -6.71
CA SER A 650 -11.70 15.84 -7.99
C SER A 650 -10.41 15.05 -8.17
N TYR A 651 -9.27 15.50 -7.65
CA TYR A 651 -7.97 14.84 -7.83
C TYR A 651 -7.95 13.43 -7.23
N VAL A 652 -8.56 13.22 -6.07
CA VAL A 652 -8.70 11.90 -5.44
C VAL A 652 -9.59 10.93 -6.24
N LYS A 653 -10.44 11.43 -7.14
CA LYS A 653 -11.34 10.63 -7.97
C LYS A 653 -10.69 10.19 -9.28
N GLU A 654 -9.50 10.70 -9.60
CA GLU A 654 -8.72 10.25 -10.76
C GLU A 654 -8.19 8.82 -10.54
N LYS A 655 -8.38 7.95 -11.52
CA LYS A 655 -7.87 6.57 -11.51
C LYS A 655 -6.47 6.52 -12.14
N ALA A 656 -5.68 5.52 -11.77
CA ALA A 656 -4.48 5.17 -12.51
C ALA A 656 -4.87 4.36 -13.77
N ASP A 657 -4.26 4.72 -14.90
CA ASP A 657 -4.38 4.05 -16.20
C ASP A 657 -3.37 2.87 -16.35
#